data_AF-A0A0G1YBU8-F1
#
_entry.id   AF-A0A0G1YBU8-F1
#
_cell.length_a   1.000
_cell.length_b   1.000
_cell.length_c   1.000
_cell.angle_alpha   90.00
_cell.angle_beta   90.00
_cell.angle_gamma   90.00
#
_symmetry.space_group_name_H-M   'P 1'
#
loop_
_entity.id
_entity.type
_entity.pdbx_description
1 polymer ?
#
loop_
_entity_poly.entity_id
_entity_poly.type
_entity_poly.pdbx_seq_one_letter_code
_entity_poly.pdbx_strand_id
1 'polypeptide(L)'
;MLTTVAVTAVVTAVETAVETAVEGDGGGEGGGGDGSDGGGGDGGGDGGEGDGGGDGGGGDGAAPTNTEPTGNFDSADCNFTSGWAYDSDTPGTSVTVHLYKDGPYGVGTIVGGFTADYPRPDVNTFLGVPGNYGFFFPTPDAVKDDFSHDLYVYAIDTSGGTNPLLGGSPITIPACNGTPPPPPPTCVLTADPTTIQAGGSSTISWSQENATDFAIDQGIGNIFFWNVAPIPSGSFSVSPAVTTTYTGTVHDHSGFSPRRTGECSATVTVTDTPQPATIRVNKVVVNDNGGTRVIADFPLFVNTTAVTSGVVNTFSPGTYTVSETNQPGYTATISGDCSASGSVTLAAGENKVCTITNNDNPIPPNPATIRVNKVVVNDNGGTKVIADFPLFVNTTAVTSGVVNTFSPGTYTVSETNQPGYTATISGDCSASGAVTLAAGENKVCTITNNDVPPVITTGCTSNCGGGGGGGGGGPSKPKVVLSSVPHVGQVLGSYLYLSQIPYTGLELGPIGTTLYWLALIGWALALAYLVLFGAVPFASRSVRSFGTRVSNALNAQELRTAPAWAPESVPVAVMPEPHEVRHAESVAGEAPRGYSSYEGFKSFAKNGALSIDDIVKGLARSHPAPAVNVEPVYEKVEPIYKNVEPIIADTAPATASVPASAPAHIRGFTAALVEGDREAVFAGLRQHVRGGGMPEKLVSEVVCLLDDAYRARIDGTACDADMVRLVARLNTPTLEKLIAALTNAIDSSYSTGVTGAKLALTRALATLGA
;
A
#
# COMPACT_ATOMS: atom_id res chain seq x y z
N MET A 1 -42.86 3.45 30.23
CA MET A 1 -43.07 4.92 30.23
C MET A 1 -41.89 5.71 30.81
N LEU A 2 -41.23 5.30 31.91
CA LEU A 2 -40.03 6.05 32.38
C LEU A 2 -38.80 5.92 31.47
N THR A 3 -38.63 4.84 30.71
CA THR A 3 -37.49 4.64 29.80
C THR A 3 -37.48 5.59 28.60
N THR A 4 -38.65 6.06 28.14
CA THR A 4 -38.73 6.98 26.98
C THR A 4 -38.29 8.39 27.34
N VAL A 5 -38.63 8.86 28.55
CA VAL A 5 -38.32 10.22 29.02
C VAL A 5 -36.82 10.46 29.21
N ALA A 6 -36.08 9.43 29.66
CA ALA A 6 -34.64 9.52 29.86
C ALA A 6 -33.85 9.64 28.53
N VAL A 7 -34.31 8.98 27.47
CA VAL A 7 -33.65 9.02 26.15
C VAL A 7 -33.85 10.38 25.48
N THR A 8 -35.07 10.95 25.53
CA THR A 8 -35.33 12.28 24.97
C THR A 8 -34.49 13.37 25.65
N ALA A 9 -34.35 13.33 26.99
CA ALA A 9 -33.56 14.32 27.72
C ALA A 9 -32.06 14.33 27.34
N VAL A 10 -31.50 13.18 26.98
CA VAL A 10 -30.09 13.07 26.54
C VAL A 10 -29.91 13.56 25.10
N VAL A 11 -30.87 13.30 24.21
CA VAL A 11 -30.79 13.79 22.82
C VAL A 11 -30.90 15.31 22.76
N THR A 12 -31.86 15.93 23.46
CA THR A 12 -32.03 17.39 23.47
C THR A 12 -30.82 18.11 24.07
N ALA A 13 -30.17 17.54 25.09
CA ALA A 13 -28.95 18.11 25.68
C ALA A 13 -27.74 18.07 24.73
N VAL A 14 -27.71 17.18 23.74
CA VAL A 14 -26.66 17.11 22.71
C VAL A 14 -26.93 18.12 21.59
N GLU A 15 -28.19 18.35 21.20
CA GLU A 15 -28.54 19.39 20.20
C GLU A 15 -28.17 20.80 20.70
N THR A 16 -28.52 21.16 21.94
CA THR A 16 -28.23 22.51 22.47
C THR A 16 -26.73 22.81 22.63
N ALA A 17 -25.88 21.77 22.70
CA ALA A 17 -24.42 21.91 22.79
C ALA A 17 -23.74 22.14 21.43
N VAL A 18 -24.42 21.84 20.32
CA VAL A 18 -23.90 22.07 18.95
C VAL A 18 -24.23 23.49 18.47
N GLU A 19 -25.32 24.07 18.93
CA GLU A 19 -25.83 25.37 18.46
C GLU A 19 -25.15 26.60 19.12
N THR A 20 -24.30 26.38 20.15
CA THR A 20 -23.63 27.46 20.92
C THR A 20 -22.19 27.75 20.51
N ALA A 21 -21.74 27.26 19.34
CA ALA A 21 -20.39 27.45 18.82
C ALA A 21 -20.27 28.46 17.65
N VAL A 22 -21.34 29.18 17.32
CA VAL A 22 -21.38 30.16 16.22
C VAL A 22 -22.12 31.44 16.66
N GLU A 23 -21.43 32.34 17.37
CA GLU A 23 -21.62 33.81 17.34
C GLU A 23 -20.65 34.53 18.31
N GLY A 24 -20.25 35.76 17.95
CA GLY A 24 -19.31 36.61 18.70
C GLY A 24 -17.89 36.62 18.11
N ASP A 25 -17.28 37.76 17.79
CA ASP A 25 -17.71 39.16 17.97
C ASP A 25 -17.00 40.07 16.95
N GLY A 26 -17.54 41.26 16.68
CA GLY A 26 -16.94 42.23 15.76
C GLY A 26 -17.46 43.66 15.89
N GLY A 27 -16.56 44.62 16.14
CA GLY A 27 -16.86 46.06 16.10
C GLY A 27 -15.78 46.96 16.73
N GLY A 28 -15.60 48.18 16.19
CA GLY A 28 -14.72 49.28 16.67
C GLY A 28 -13.42 49.42 15.84
N GLU A 29 -13.29 50.37 14.90
CA GLU A 29 -13.01 51.83 15.08
C GLU A 29 -11.74 52.13 15.90
N GLY A 30 -10.79 52.99 15.50
CA GLY A 30 -10.61 53.85 14.32
C GLY A 30 -9.53 54.92 14.58
N GLY A 31 -9.07 55.69 13.58
CA GLY A 31 -8.32 56.95 13.77
C GLY A 31 -6.87 56.99 13.22
N GLY A 32 -6.61 57.91 12.29
CA GLY A 32 -5.33 58.08 11.58
C GLY A 32 -4.27 58.98 12.24
N GLY A 33 -3.27 59.40 11.44
CA GLY A 33 -2.22 60.36 11.81
C GLY A 33 -1.13 60.50 10.73
N ASP A 34 -0.79 61.75 10.37
CA ASP A 34 0.22 62.15 9.38
C ASP A 34 1.68 61.84 9.79
N GLY A 35 2.60 61.90 8.82
CA GLY A 35 4.05 61.97 9.06
C GLY A 35 4.91 62.05 7.80
N SER A 36 5.20 63.25 7.32
CA SER A 36 6.20 63.53 6.27
C SER A 36 7.56 63.87 6.88
N ASP A 37 8.67 63.54 6.20
CA ASP A 37 9.99 64.22 6.16
C ASP A 37 11.00 63.31 5.40
N GLY A 38 12.08 63.77 4.75
CA GLY A 38 12.55 65.14 4.51
C GLY A 38 14.09 65.29 4.57
N GLY A 39 14.78 65.38 3.42
CA GLY A 39 16.22 65.74 3.29
C GLY A 39 17.22 64.55 3.15
N GLY A 40 18.39 64.64 2.50
CA GLY A 40 19.02 65.72 1.71
C GLY A 40 20.34 66.27 2.29
N GLY A 41 21.48 66.16 1.58
CA GLY A 41 22.69 66.98 1.81
C GLY A 41 24.10 66.32 1.79
N ASP A 42 24.74 66.31 0.61
CA ASP A 42 26.10 66.75 0.19
C ASP A 42 27.38 66.77 1.09
N GLY A 43 28.55 66.58 0.42
CA GLY A 43 29.94 66.95 0.83
C GLY A 43 30.88 65.74 1.07
N GLY A 44 32.07 65.54 0.46
CA GLY A 44 33.13 66.46 -0.04
C GLY A 44 34.21 66.66 1.06
N GLY A 45 35.54 66.56 0.89
CA GLY A 45 36.48 66.27 -0.22
C GLY A 45 37.95 66.31 0.31
N ASP A 46 38.97 66.25 -0.57
CA ASP A 46 40.45 66.33 -0.33
C ASP A 46 41.12 65.22 0.52
N GLY A 47 42.39 64.84 0.31
CA GLY A 47 43.40 65.29 -0.68
C GLY A 47 44.70 64.45 -0.62
N GLY A 48 45.65 64.69 -1.54
CA GLY A 48 46.98 64.03 -1.60
C GLY A 48 47.94 64.45 -0.46
N GLU A 49 49.24 64.11 -0.45
CA GLU A 49 50.20 63.83 -1.54
C GLU A 49 51.53 63.27 -0.93
N GLY A 50 52.42 62.62 -1.70
CA GLY A 50 53.72 62.16 -1.17
C GLY A 50 54.57 61.24 -2.07
N ASP A 51 55.57 61.82 -2.74
CA ASP A 51 56.43 61.23 -3.80
C ASP A 51 57.34 60.04 -3.39
N GLY A 52 57.85 59.29 -4.39
CA GLY A 52 58.82 58.20 -4.10
C GLY A 52 59.70 57.55 -5.20
N GLY A 53 59.39 57.61 -6.50
CA GLY A 53 60.31 57.28 -7.63
C GLY A 53 60.87 55.84 -7.83
N GLY A 54 60.88 55.36 -9.08
CA GLY A 54 61.58 54.10 -9.45
C GLY A 54 61.34 53.61 -10.89
N ASP A 55 62.28 53.92 -11.79
CA ASP A 55 62.35 53.61 -13.24
C ASP A 55 61.69 52.31 -13.77
N GLY A 56 61.08 52.42 -14.97
CA GLY A 56 60.66 51.26 -15.77
C GLY A 56 59.84 51.63 -17.01
N GLY A 57 60.50 51.93 -18.13
CA GLY A 57 59.81 52.30 -19.38
C GLY A 57 59.03 51.14 -20.03
N GLY A 58 57.73 51.35 -20.24
CA GLY A 58 56.81 50.48 -20.98
C GLY A 58 55.64 51.32 -21.51
N GLY A 59 55.12 50.99 -22.71
CA GLY A 59 54.26 51.88 -23.50
C GLY A 59 52.90 52.22 -22.89
N ASP A 60 52.30 53.30 -23.40
CA ASP A 60 51.11 53.96 -22.89
C ASP A 60 49.89 53.03 -22.76
N GLY A 61 49.61 52.56 -21.55
CA GLY A 61 48.37 51.90 -21.19
C GLY A 61 47.27 52.93 -20.94
N ALA A 62 46.49 53.28 -21.96
CA ALA A 62 45.28 54.07 -21.78
C ALA A 62 44.30 53.34 -20.84
N ALA A 63 43.65 54.07 -19.94
CA ALA A 63 42.51 53.55 -19.19
C ALA A 63 41.41 53.09 -20.18
N PRO A 64 40.61 52.06 -19.85
CA PRO A 64 39.49 51.66 -20.69
C PRO A 64 38.54 52.86 -20.85
N THR A 65 38.43 53.35 -22.08
CA THR A 65 37.53 54.45 -22.42
C THR A 65 36.12 53.89 -22.55
N ASN A 66 35.19 54.39 -21.73
CA ASN A 66 33.78 54.06 -21.83
C ASN A 66 33.25 54.37 -23.24
N THR A 67 32.62 53.39 -23.88
CA THR A 67 32.19 53.39 -25.27
C THR A 67 30.68 53.36 -25.34
N GLU A 68 30.07 54.34 -26.00
CA GLU A 68 28.60 54.43 -26.09
C GLU A 68 27.99 53.14 -26.67
N PRO A 69 26.88 52.62 -26.09
CA PRO A 69 26.17 51.48 -26.63
C PRO A 69 25.75 51.64 -28.10
N THR A 70 25.76 50.55 -28.84
CA THR A 70 25.35 50.52 -30.26
C THR A 70 24.03 49.79 -30.42
N GLY A 71 23.21 50.19 -31.39
CA GLY A 71 21.92 49.52 -31.59
C GLY A 71 21.07 50.11 -32.70
N ASN A 72 19.99 49.42 -33.03
CA ASN A 72 18.99 49.86 -34.00
C ASN A 72 17.58 49.55 -33.49
N PHE A 73 16.68 50.50 -33.70
CA PHE A 73 15.24 50.36 -33.56
C PHE A 73 14.71 49.86 -34.91
N ASP A 74 14.33 48.57 -34.96
CA ASP A 74 14.04 47.87 -36.21
C ASP A 74 12.59 48.09 -36.68
N SER A 75 11.61 48.07 -35.76
CA SER A 75 10.18 48.25 -36.07
C SER A 75 9.35 48.54 -34.82
N ALA A 76 8.27 49.31 -34.98
CA ALA A 76 7.17 49.37 -34.02
C ALA A 76 5.80 49.46 -34.72
N ASP A 77 4.79 48.83 -34.11
CA ASP A 77 3.37 48.95 -34.46
C ASP A 77 2.50 49.04 -33.18
N CYS A 78 1.17 49.00 -33.32
CA CYS A 78 0.25 49.08 -32.17
C CYS A 78 0.38 47.93 -31.15
N ASN A 79 1.05 46.84 -31.50
CA ASN A 79 1.16 45.64 -30.70
C ASN A 79 2.59 45.38 -30.22
N PHE A 80 3.62 45.62 -31.05
CA PHE A 80 5.03 45.33 -30.70
C PHE A 80 6.03 46.42 -31.08
N THR A 81 7.08 46.51 -30.27
CA THR A 81 8.28 47.35 -30.46
C THR A 81 9.50 46.42 -30.46
N SER A 82 10.41 46.59 -31.42
CA SER A 82 11.51 45.64 -31.65
C SER A 82 12.80 46.28 -32.19
N GLY A 83 13.94 45.68 -31.87
CA GLY A 83 15.26 46.14 -32.28
C GLY A 83 16.38 45.36 -31.61
N TRP A 84 17.54 46.00 -31.45
CA TRP A 84 18.68 45.47 -30.70
C TRP A 84 19.55 46.58 -30.10
N ALA A 85 20.23 46.29 -29.00
CA ALA A 85 21.18 47.16 -28.31
C ALA A 85 22.32 46.31 -27.69
N TYR A 86 23.57 46.72 -27.93
CA TYR A 86 24.79 46.07 -27.50
C TYR A 86 25.77 47.10 -26.94
N ASP A 87 26.23 46.87 -25.70
CA ASP A 87 27.25 47.63 -25.01
C ASP A 87 28.57 46.86 -25.10
N SER A 88 29.61 47.49 -25.65
CA SER A 88 30.91 46.85 -25.88
C SER A 88 31.77 46.74 -24.63
N ASP A 89 31.46 47.50 -23.58
CA ASP A 89 32.24 47.54 -22.36
C ASP A 89 31.84 46.41 -21.40
N THR A 90 30.62 45.88 -21.56
CA THR A 90 30.07 44.75 -20.79
C THR A 90 29.64 43.57 -21.66
N PRO A 91 30.54 42.98 -22.48
CA PRO A 91 30.19 41.89 -23.39
C PRO A 91 29.60 40.70 -22.63
N GLY A 92 28.43 40.22 -23.08
CA GLY A 92 27.67 39.14 -22.46
C GLY A 92 26.57 39.58 -21.49
N THR A 93 26.43 40.88 -21.19
CA THR A 93 25.27 41.42 -20.46
C THR A 93 24.26 42.02 -21.44
N SER A 94 22.97 41.90 -21.13
CA SER A 94 21.90 42.48 -21.94
C SER A 94 21.65 43.93 -21.55
N VAL A 95 21.61 44.81 -22.55
CA VAL A 95 21.46 46.27 -22.40
C VAL A 95 20.02 46.63 -22.05
N THR A 96 19.79 47.60 -21.17
CA THR A 96 18.46 48.18 -20.99
C THR A 96 18.21 49.24 -22.06
N VAL A 97 17.02 49.29 -22.64
CA VAL A 97 16.58 50.36 -23.55
C VAL A 97 15.42 51.14 -22.95
N HIS A 98 15.44 52.47 -23.06
CA HIS A 98 14.34 53.35 -22.66
C HIS A 98 13.54 53.80 -23.88
N LEU A 99 12.22 53.67 -23.81
CA LEU A 99 11.27 54.13 -24.83
C LEU A 99 10.67 55.48 -24.43
N TYR A 100 10.66 56.45 -25.35
CA TYR A 100 10.02 57.75 -25.19
C TYR A 100 8.92 57.97 -26.23
N LYS A 101 7.80 58.58 -25.80
CA LYS A 101 6.61 58.98 -26.57
C LYS A 101 6.70 60.45 -26.95
N ASP A 102 6.40 60.75 -28.22
CA ASP A 102 6.19 62.09 -28.78
C ASP A 102 7.37 63.08 -28.58
N GLY A 103 8.59 62.55 -28.47
CA GLY A 103 9.81 63.34 -28.49
C GLY A 103 11.05 62.58 -28.00
N PRO A 104 12.26 63.09 -28.31
CA PRO A 104 13.52 62.58 -27.77
C PRO A 104 13.66 62.91 -26.27
N TYR A 105 14.70 62.37 -25.63
CA TYR A 105 15.03 62.64 -24.23
C TYR A 105 15.07 64.15 -23.93
N GLY A 106 14.42 64.55 -22.83
CA GLY A 106 14.28 65.95 -22.41
C GLY A 106 13.11 66.70 -23.03
N VAL A 107 12.41 66.13 -24.03
CA VAL A 107 11.19 66.70 -24.64
C VAL A 107 10.02 65.72 -24.58
N GLY A 108 10.25 64.44 -24.94
CA GLY A 108 9.24 63.39 -24.92
C GLY A 108 9.02 62.77 -23.53
N THR A 109 7.94 62.02 -23.40
CA THR A 109 7.55 61.33 -22.15
C THR A 109 8.11 59.92 -22.12
N ILE A 110 8.82 59.53 -21.06
CA ILE A 110 9.27 58.13 -20.92
C ILE A 110 8.07 57.19 -20.75
N VAL A 111 8.08 56.08 -21.50
CA VAL A 111 7.01 55.09 -21.58
C VAL A 111 7.38 53.83 -20.78
N GLY A 112 8.66 53.47 -20.75
CA GLY A 112 9.17 52.34 -20.00
C GLY A 112 10.64 52.04 -20.29
N GLY A 113 11.25 51.21 -19.45
CA GLY A 113 12.56 50.60 -19.67
C GLY A 113 12.40 49.10 -19.90
N PHE A 114 13.11 48.56 -20.89
CA PHE A 114 12.98 47.17 -21.35
C PHE A 114 14.37 46.56 -21.56
N THR A 115 14.56 45.28 -21.26
CA THR A 115 15.85 44.61 -21.44
C THR A 115 16.00 44.07 -22.85
N ALA A 116 17.19 44.19 -23.43
CA ALA A 116 17.56 43.61 -24.72
C ALA A 116 18.14 42.19 -24.55
N ASP A 117 17.34 41.28 -23.99
CA ASP A 117 17.70 39.87 -23.70
C ASP A 117 17.19 38.85 -24.74
N TYR A 118 16.67 39.34 -25.87
CA TYR A 118 16.14 38.52 -26.96
C TYR A 118 17.25 38.01 -27.89
N PRO A 119 17.26 36.72 -28.27
CA PRO A 119 18.30 36.17 -29.15
C PRO A 119 18.18 36.69 -30.58
N ARG A 120 19.27 37.29 -31.09
CA ARG A 120 19.40 37.77 -32.48
C ARG A 120 20.67 37.18 -33.13
N PRO A 121 20.60 35.93 -33.65
CA PRO A 121 21.77 35.28 -34.25
C PRO A 121 22.35 36.03 -35.45
N ASP A 122 21.53 36.80 -36.16
CA ASP A 122 21.90 37.72 -37.24
C ASP A 122 22.77 38.87 -36.73
N VAL A 123 22.37 39.53 -35.64
CA VAL A 123 23.12 40.61 -34.98
C VAL A 123 24.41 40.07 -34.38
N ASN A 124 24.35 38.92 -33.69
CA ASN A 124 25.53 38.23 -33.13
C ASN A 124 26.57 37.89 -34.21
N THR A 125 26.11 37.45 -35.39
CA THR A 125 26.99 37.14 -36.54
C THR A 125 27.59 38.40 -37.14
N PHE A 126 26.83 39.50 -37.21
CA PHE A 126 27.30 40.80 -37.72
C PHE A 126 28.33 41.47 -36.80
N LEU A 127 28.06 41.48 -35.49
CA LEU A 127 28.93 42.08 -34.48
C LEU A 127 30.10 41.15 -34.06
N GLY A 128 30.01 39.85 -34.34
CA GLY A 128 31.03 38.87 -33.96
C GLY A 128 31.02 38.49 -32.48
N VAL A 129 29.89 38.68 -31.78
CA VAL A 129 29.78 38.50 -30.32
C VAL A 129 28.75 37.41 -29.95
N PRO A 130 29.00 36.60 -28.91
CA PRO A 130 28.00 35.72 -28.31
C PRO A 130 27.12 36.49 -27.32
N GLY A 131 25.85 36.09 -27.19
CA GLY A 131 24.93 36.65 -26.19
C GLY A 131 23.51 36.87 -26.75
N ASN A 132 22.67 37.54 -25.98
CA ASN A 132 21.37 38.02 -26.43
C ASN A 132 21.34 39.55 -26.27
N TYR A 133 21.08 40.24 -27.38
CA TYR A 133 21.18 41.70 -27.50
C TYR A 133 19.99 42.32 -28.26
N GLY A 134 19.00 41.51 -28.64
CA GLY A 134 17.75 42.00 -29.24
C GLY A 134 16.78 42.47 -28.17
N PHE A 135 15.92 43.43 -28.47
CA PHE A 135 14.71 43.69 -27.68
C PHE A 135 13.47 43.42 -28.53
N PHE A 136 12.46 42.80 -27.93
CA PHE A 136 11.14 42.59 -28.52
C PHE A 136 10.12 42.60 -27.38
N PHE A 137 9.25 43.61 -27.34
CA PHE A 137 8.28 43.76 -26.25
C PHE A 137 6.94 44.30 -26.76
N PRO A 138 5.82 44.04 -26.05
CA PRO A 138 4.53 44.61 -26.41
C PRO A 138 4.58 46.14 -26.36
N THR A 139 4.11 46.80 -27.42
CA THR A 139 3.96 48.26 -27.46
C THR A 139 3.16 48.70 -26.24
N PRO A 140 3.67 49.60 -25.38
CA PRO A 140 3.02 49.89 -24.11
C PRO A 140 1.66 50.59 -24.26
N ASP A 141 0.75 50.34 -23.33
CA ASP A 141 -0.63 50.87 -23.41
C ASP A 141 -0.69 52.40 -23.34
N ALA A 142 0.34 53.05 -22.78
CA ALA A 142 0.48 54.52 -22.76
C ALA A 142 0.68 55.16 -24.15
N VAL A 143 0.89 54.36 -25.20
CA VAL A 143 0.88 54.82 -26.61
C VAL A 143 -0.24 54.15 -27.44
N LYS A 144 -1.21 53.49 -26.78
CA LYS A 144 -2.39 52.89 -27.43
C LYS A 144 -3.64 53.75 -27.22
N ASP A 145 -3.64 54.93 -27.84
CA ASP A 145 -4.78 55.84 -27.83
C ASP A 145 -5.22 56.21 -29.27
N ASP A 146 -6.17 57.15 -29.40
CA ASP A 146 -6.73 57.60 -30.68
C ASP A 146 -5.75 58.46 -31.53
N PHE A 147 -4.52 58.70 -31.05
CA PHE A 147 -3.51 59.49 -31.73
C PHE A 147 -2.35 58.64 -32.25
N SER A 148 -1.72 59.12 -33.32
CA SER A 148 -0.47 58.56 -33.84
C SER A 148 0.71 59.10 -33.04
N HIS A 149 1.70 58.26 -32.75
CA HIS A 149 2.82 58.60 -31.87
C HIS A 149 4.18 58.33 -32.49
N ASP A 150 5.11 59.25 -32.23
CA ASP A 150 6.52 59.06 -32.57
C ASP A 150 7.25 58.41 -31.39
N LEU A 151 7.83 57.25 -31.62
CA LEU A 151 8.57 56.48 -30.61
C LEU A 151 10.07 56.65 -30.79
N TYR A 152 10.78 56.90 -29.69
CA TYR A 152 12.24 57.07 -29.66
C TYR A 152 12.85 56.06 -28.69
N VAL A 153 13.86 55.30 -29.12
CA VAL A 153 14.53 54.30 -28.27
C VAL A 153 15.95 54.74 -27.98
N TYR A 154 16.32 54.75 -26.69
CA TYR A 154 17.68 55.00 -26.22
C TYR A 154 18.25 53.72 -25.62
N ALA A 155 19.49 53.37 -25.94
CA ALA A 155 20.22 52.37 -25.17
C ALA A 155 20.82 53.00 -23.91
N ILE A 156 20.77 52.26 -22.80
CA ILE A 156 21.30 52.68 -21.51
C ILE A 156 22.68 52.07 -21.33
N ASP A 157 23.67 52.94 -21.20
CA ASP A 157 25.06 52.59 -20.93
C ASP A 157 25.16 51.88 -19.58
N THR A 158 25.69 50.66 -19.60
CA THR A 158 25.73 49.78 -18.43
C THR A 158 26.99 49.98 -17.58
N SER A 159 28.03 50.58 -18.16
CA SER A 159 29.26 51.01 -17.47
C SER A 159 29.14 52.43 -16.89
N GLY A 160 28.19 53.21 -17.41
CA GLY A 160 27.84 54.55 -16.98
C GLY A 160 28.44 55.61 -17.90
N GLY A 161 27.59 56.24 -18.72
CA GLY A 161 28.02 57.21 -19.72
C GLY A 161 26.86 57.97 -20.36
N THR A 162 27.04 58.35 -21.62
CA THR A 162 25.98 58.92 -22.46
C THR A 162 25.09 57.80 -22.99
N ASN A 163 23.76 57.99 -22.89
CA ASN A 163 22.78 57.04 -23.41
C ASN A 163 22.43 57.44 -24.86
N PRO A 164 22.87 56.70 -25.90
CA PRO A 164 22.67 57.10 -27.29
C PRO A 164 21.26 56.78 -27.78
N LEU A 165 20.74 57.65 -28.64
CA LEU A 165 19.52 57.39 -29.41
C LEU A 165 19.83 56.32 -30.47
N LEU A 166 19.07 55.22 -30.46
CA LEU A 166 19.29 54.13 -31.41
C LEU A 166 18.91 54.54 -32.84
N GLY A 167 19.68 54.01 -33.80
CA GLY A 167 19.39 54.16 -35.23
C GLY A 167 17.96 53.71 -35.56
N GLY A 168 17.33 54.31 -36.56
CA GLY A 168 15.91 54.04 -36.86
C GLY A 168 14.91 54.82 -36.01
N SER A 169 15.33 55.49 -34.92
CA SER A 169 14.45 56.42 -34.19
C SER A 169 14.29 57.77 -34.93
N PRO A 170 13.09 58.38 -34.96
CA PRO A 170 11.82 57.83 -34.46
C PRO A 170 11.13 56.87 -35.44
N ILE A 171 10.31 55.98 -34.89
CA ILE A 171 9.30 55.22 -35.66
C ILE A 171 7.92 55.72 -35.24
N THR A 172 7.12 56.14 -36.24
CA THR A 172 5.74 56.58 -36.04
C THR A 172 4.80 55.37 -36.04
N ILE A 173 4.08 55.14 -34.93
CA ILE A 173 2.96 54.20 -34.88
C ILE A 173 1.64 54.93 -35.22
N PRO A 174 0.68 54.28 -35.92
CA PRO A 174 -0.62 54.88 -36.23
C PRO A 174 -1.49 55.05 -34.98
N ALA A 175 -2.67 55.64 -35.11
CA ALA A 175 -3.67 55.63 -34.04
C ALA A 175 -4.09 54.18 -33.72
N CYS A 176 -4.02 53.80 -32.43
CA CYS A 176 -4.04 52.42 -31.98
C CYS A 176 -5.30 52.05 -31.17
N ASN A 177 -6.44 52.67 -31.48
CA ASN A 177 -7.71 52.34 -30.83
C ASN A 177 -8.42 51.15 -31.52
N GLY A 178 -8.97 50.23 -30.72
CA GLY A 178 -10.15 49.46 -31.15
C GLY A 178 -10.03 47.94 -31.36
N THR A 179 -8.96 47.26 -30.95
CA THR A 179 -8.99 45.78 -30.82
C THR A 179 -8.54 45.33 -29.43
N PRO A 180 -9.39 44.66 -28.63
CA PRO A 180 -8.91 43.97 -27.43
C PRO A 180 -7.88 42.90 -27.86
N PRO A 181 -6.86 42.62 -27.03
CA PRO A 181 -5.84 41.64 -27.38
C PRO A 181 -6.50 40.27 -27.66
N PRO A 182 -6.04 39.52 -28.68
CA PRO A 182 -6.63 38.23 -29.01
C PRO A 182 -6.57 37.31 -27.77
N PRO A 183 -7.62 36.52 -27.49
CA PRO A 183 -7.66 35.66 -26.31
C PRO A 183 -6.44 34.71 -26.27
N PRO A 184 -5.94 34.35 -25.08
CA PRO A 184 -4.84 33.39 -24.95
C PRO A 184 -5.28 32.00 -25.42
N PRO A 185 -4.33 31.13 -25.84
CA PRO A 185 -4.63 29.76 -26.18
C PRO A 185 -5.07 28.98 -24.93
N THR A 186 -6.12 28.18 -25.07
CA THR A 186 -6.65 27.32 -23.99
C THR A 186 -6.77 25.89 -24.49
N CYS A 187 -6.71 24.93 -23.57
CA CYS A 187 -7.00 23.53 -23.87
C CYS A 187 -7.77 22.86 -22.73
N VAL A 188 -8.44 21.76 -23.10
CA VAL A 188 -9.10 20.84 -22.18
C VAL A 188 -8.56 19.45 -22.50
N LEU A 189 -8.17 18.71 -21.46
CA LEU A 189 -7.73 17.33 -21.55
C LEU A 189 -8.60 16.49 -20.61
N THR A 190 -9.13 15.38 -21.07
CA THR A 190 -9.92 14.44 -20.26
C THR A 190 -9.43 13.00 -20.46
N ALA A 191 -9.67 12.16 -19.47
CA ALA A 191 -9.37 10.73 -19.51
C ALA A 191 -10.64 9.93 -19.19
N ASP A 192 -11.01 8.96 -20.03
CA ASP A 192 -12.16 8.09 -19.80
C ASP A 192 -11.82 6.61 -20.12
N PRO A 193 -11.87 5.69 -19.14
CA PRO A 193 -12.06 5.93 -17.71
C PRO A 193 -10.84 6.59 -17.05
N THR A 194 -11.06 7.36 -15.98
CA THR A 194 -9.98 7.97 -15.16
C THR A 194 -9.23 6.96 -14.28
N THR A 195 -9.77 5.75 -14.10
CA THR A 195 -9.13 4.66 -13.36
C THR A 195 -9.18 3.37 -14.18
N ILE A 196 -8.03 2.71 -14.32
CA ILE A 196 -7.89 1.42 -14.99
C ILE A 196 -7.21 0.41 -14.07
N GLN A 197 -7.39 -0.88 -14.37
CA GLN A 197 -6.53 -1.94 -13.84
C GLN A 197 -5.22 -2.00 -14.66
N ALA A 198 -4.14 -2.54 -14.11
CA ALA A 198 -2.92 -2.81 -14.86
C ALA A 198 -3.20 -3.63 -16.13
N GLY A 199 -2.64 -3.23 -17.26
CA GLY A 199 -2.94 -3.79 -18.59
C GLY A 199 -4.27 -3.32 -19.23
N GLY A 200 -5.05 -2.49 -18.54
CA GLY A 200 -6.23 -1.82 -19.10
C GLY A 200 -5.89 -0.66 -20.04
N SER A 201 -6.91 0.00 -20.57
CA SER A 201 -6.77 1.17 -21.45
C SER A 201 -7.71 2.30 -21.04
N SER A 202 -7.21 3.53 -21.07
CA SER A 202 -7.99 4.76 -20.96
C SER A 202 -7.97 5.50 -22.30
N THR A 203 -8.95 6.35 -22.57
CA THR A 203 -8.98 7.24 -23.75
C THR A 203 -8.73 8.67 -23.30
N ILE A 204 -7.58 9.22 -23.71
CA ILE A 204 -7.29 10.66 -23.55
C ILE A 204 -7.99 11.40 -24.67
N SER A 205 -8.81 12.40 -24.34
CA SER A 205 -9.50 13.25 -25.32
C SER A 205 -9.14 14.72 -25.09
N TRP A 206 -9.04 15.50 -26.17
CA TRP A 206 -8.65 16.90 -26.10
C TRP A 206 -9.47 17.82 -27.00
N SER A 207 -9.58 19.07 -26.57
CA SER A 207 -10.03 20.21 -27.37
C SER A 207 -9.18 21.44 -27.05
N GLN A 208 -9.05 22.36 -28.00
CA GLN A 208 -8.35 23.63 -27.82
C GLN A 208 -9.16 24.79 -28.38
N GLU A 209 -8.88 26.00 -27.89
CA GLU A 209 -9.27 27.25 -28.55
C GLU A 209 -8.07 28.18 -28.68
N ASN A 210 -8.05 28.98 -29.75
CA ASN A 210 -7.02 29.99 -30.04
C ASN A 210 -5.57 29.45 -30.15
N ALA A 211 -5.40 28.12 -30.21
CA ALA A 211 -4.11 27.47 -30.39
C ALA A 211 -3.84 27.10 -31.86
N THR A 212 -2.55 27.01 -32.18
CA THR A 212 -2.04 26.70 -33.54
C THR A 212 -0.94 25.65 -33.55
N ASP A 213 -0.44 25.31 -32.37
CA ASP A 213 0.13 24.01 -32.08
C ASP A 213 -0.41 23.50 -30.74
N PHE A 214 -0.45 22.17 -30.63
CA PHE A 214 -0.81 21.45 -29.43
C PHE A 214 0.10 20.23 -29.32
N ALA A 215 0.66 19.99 -28.14
CA ALA A 215 1.46 18.80 -27.86
C ALA A 215 0.98 18.17 -26.55
N ILE A 216 0.97 16.83 -26.49
CA ILE A 216 0.78 16.09 -25.25
C ILE A 216 2.06 15.33 -24.95
N ASP A 217 2.46 15.31 -23.69
CA ASP A 217 3.62 14.55 -23.20
C ASP A 217 3.36 13.02 -23.18
N GLN A 218 4.14 12.27 -22.38
CA GLN A 218 4.04 10.81 -22.24
C GLN A 218 4.06 10.02 -23.56
N GLY A 219 4.70 10.56 -24.60
CA GLY A 219 4.88 9.91 -25.90
C GLY A 219 3.69 10.01 -26.88
N ILE A 220 2.62 10.73 -26.54
CA ILE A 220 1.54 11.04 -27.50
C ILE A 220 2.05 12.04 -28.55
N GLY A 221 2.85 13.02 -28.12
CA GLY A 221 3.68 13.85 -29.01
C GLY A 221 2.97 15.09 -29.54
N ASN A 222 3.51 15.61 -30.64
CA ASN A 222 3.19 16.91 -31.18
C ASN A 222 2.14 16.84 -32.30
N ILE A 223 0.99 17.49 -32.08
CA ILE A 223 -0.14 17.57 -33.01
C ILE A 223 -0.03 18.89 -33.79
N PHE A 224 0.99 18.99 -34.64
CA PHE A 224 1.18 20.14 -35.52
C PHE A 224 0.35 20.02 -36.80
N PHE A 225 -0.64 20.89 -36.95
CA PHE A 225 -1.31 21.13 -38.24
C PHE A 225 -0.86 22.46 -38.83
N TRP A 226 0.18 22.43 -39.68
CA TRP A 226 0.59 23.63 -40.41
C TRP A 226 -0.56 24.09 -41.32
N ASN A 227 -1.08 25.29 -41.05
CA ASN A 227 -2.21 25.93 -41.75
C ASN A 227 -3.60 25.29 -41.59
N VAL A 228 -3.91 24.67 -40.44
CA VAL A 228 -5.29 24.28 -40.10
C VAL A 228 -5.71 24.89 -38.77
N ALA A 229 -6.49 25.98 -38.83
CA ALA A 229 -7.10 26.63 -37.68
C ALA A 229 -8.64 26.53 -37.80
N PRO A 230 -9.36 26.08 -36.76
CA PRO A 230 -8.84 25.51 -35.50
C PRO A 230 -8.19 24.13 -35.68
N ILE A 231 -7.26 23.78 -34.79
CA ILE A 231 -6.78 22.40 -34.62
C ILE A 231 -8.00 21.51 -34.29
N PRO A 232 -8.28 20.43 -35.03
CA PRO A 232 -9.38 19.53 -34.71
C PRO A 232 -9.18 18.89 -33.33
N SER A 233 -10.27 18.80 -32.56
CA SER A 233 -10.32 17.96 -31.37
C SER A 233 -10.08 16.49 -31.73
N GLY A 234 -9.55 15.73 -30.79
CA GLY A 234 -9.17 14.35 -31.03
C GLY A 234 -9.15 13.51 -29.76
N SER A 235 -8.83 12.23 -29.94
CA SER A 235 -8.65 11.28 -28.86
C SER A 235 -7.56 10.26 -29.19
N PHE A 236 -6.93 9.72 -28.16
CA PHE A 236 -5.89 8.72 -28.25
C PHE A 236 -6.03 7.72 -27.10
N SER A 237 -5.90 6.42 -27.41
CA SER A 237 -6.00 5.37 -26.38
C SER A 237 -4.63 5.09 -25.77
N VAL A 238 -4.58 5.05 -24.44
CA VAL A 238 -3.36 4.85 -23.64
C VAL A 238 -3.52 3.68 -22.69
N SER A 239 -2.45 2.92 -22.49
CA SER A 239 -2.37 1.82 -21.52
C SER A 239 -1.15 2.03 -20.60
N PRO A 240 -1.19 3.04 -19.71
CA PRO A 240 -0.09 3.26 -18.77
C PRO A 240 0.02 2.10 -17.77
N ALA A 241 1.25 1.68 -17.46
CA ALA A 241 1.53 0.61 -16.49
C ALA A 241 1.50 1.09 -15.02
N VAL A 242 1.60 2.40 -14.80
CA VAL A 242 1.56 3.07 -13.49
C VAL A 242 0.70 4.32 -13.60
N THR A 243 0.18 4.83 -12.48
CA THR A 243 -0.60 6.08 -12.46
C THR A 243 0.17 7.20 -13.16
N THR A 244 -0.40 7.72 -14.24
CA THR A 244 0.27 8.64 -15.17
C THR A 244 -0.59 9.88 -15.38
N THR A 245 0.03 11.05 -15.26
CA THR A 245 -0.59 12.33 -15.62
C THR A 245 -0.10 12.73 -17.01
N TYR A 246 -1.06 13.02 -17.89
CA TYR A 246 -0.82 13.60 -19.21
C TYR A 246 -1.00 15.10 -19.11
N THR A 247 -0.11 15.85 -19.75
CA THR A 247 -0.08 17.31 -19.81
C THR A 247 -0.10 17.73 -21.27
N GLY A 248 -1.13 18.48 -21.64
CA GLY A 248 -1.28 19.13 -22.94
C GLY A 248 -0.80 20.58 -22.88
N THR A 249 0.07 20.97 -23.81
CA THR A 249 0.59 22.33 -23.96
C THR A 249 0.14 22.90 -25.30
N VAL A 250 -0.49 24.08 -25.29
CA VAL A 250 -0.92 24.82 -26.49
C VAL A 250 -0.15 26.13 -26.65
N HIS A 251 0.11 26.54 -27.90
CA HIS A 251 0.58 27.88 -28.22
C HIS A 251 -0.17 28.53 -29.40
N ASP A 252 -0.28 29.85 -29.40
CA ASP A 252 -0.98 30.62 -30.44
C ASP A 252 -0.08 31.00 -31.63
N HIS A 253 -0.68 31.29 -32.79
CA HIS A 253 0.03 31.85 -33.96
C HIS A 253 0.14 33.37 -33.86
N SER A 254 0.31 33.85 -32.64
CA SER A 254 0.90 35.15 -32.47
C SER A 254 2.32 35.08 -33.07
N GLY A 255 2.68 36.05 -33.90
CA GLY A 255 4.05 36.18 -34.44
C GLY A 255 5.04 36.66 -33.37
N PHE A 256 4.74 36.37 -32.10
CA PHE A 256 5.36 36.93 -30.91
C PHE A 256 6.34 35.91 -30.37
N SER A 257 7.36 36.40 -29.68
CA SER A 257 8.32 35.56 -28.98
C SER A 257 8.67 36.20 -27.64
N PRO A 258 8.46 35.51 -26.50
CA PRO A 258 7.92 34.16 -26.38
C PRO A 258 6.45 34.05 -26.84
N ARG A 259 6.08 32.92 -27.44
CA ARG A 259 4.67 32.59 -27.73
C ARG A 259 3.89 32.52 -26.43
N ARG A 260 2.59 32.84 -26.48
CA ARG A 260 1.71 32.63 -25.32
C ARG A 260 1.40 31.15 -25.20
N THR A 261 1.51 30.61 -23.98
CA THR A 261 1.30 29.19 -23.68
C THR A 261 0.04 29.01 -22.83
N GLY A 262 -0.70 27.94 -23.08
CA GLY A 262 -1.74 27.42 -22.18
C GLY A 262 -1.48 25.94 -21.87
N GLU A 263 -1.90 25.50 -20.68
CA GLU A 263 -1.72 24.12 -20.22
C GLU A 263 -3.03 23.51 -19.71
N CYS A 264 -3.17 22.20 -19.90
CA CYS A 264 -4.26 21.38 -19.38
C CYS A 264 -3.73 19.98 -19.04
N SER A 265 -4.31 19.29 -18.07
CA SER A 265 -3.84 17.96 -17.66
C SER A 265 -4.97 16.98 -17.32
N ALA A 266 -4.69 15.69 -17.46
CA ALA A 266 -5.60 14.60 -17.13
C ALA A 266 -4.81 13.43 -16.54
N THR A 267 -5.27 12.85 -15.43
CA THR A 267 -4.60 11.73 -14.76
C THR A 267 -5.35 10.43 -14.97
N VAL A 268 -4.63 9.39 -15.41
CA VAL A 268 -5.10 8.00 -15.44
C VAL A 268 -4.52 7.29 -14.23
N THR A 269 -5.39 6.91 -13.30
CA THR A 269 -5.01 6.13 -12.11
C THR A 269 -4.91 4.66 -12.48
N VAL A 270 -3.75 4.04 -12.27
CA VAL A 270 -3.58 2.60 -12.46
C VAL A 270 -3.69 1.91 -11.10
N THR A 271 -4.67 1.03 -11.00
CA THR A 271 -4.86 0.15 -9.87
C THR A 271 -4.27 -1.22 -10.21
N ASP A 272 -3.46 -1.78 -9.32
CA ASP A 272 -2.97 -3.14 -9.53
C ASP A 272 -4.16 -4.12 -9.51
N THR A 273 -4.01 -5.23 -10.23
CA THR A 273 -4.98 -6.32 -10.14
C THR A 273 -4.95 -6.88 -8.72
N PRO A 274 -6.11 -7.14 -8.08
CA PRO A 274 -6.14 -7.74 -6.75
C PRO A 274 -5.71 -9.21 -6.86
N GLN A 275 -4.40 -9.46 -6.88
CA GLN A 275 -3.84 -10.80 -7.00
C GLN A 275 -4.12 -11.56 -5.69
N PRO A 276 -4.97 -12.59 -5.72
CA PRO A 276 -5.31 -13.34 -4.52
C PRO A 276 -4.08 -14.04 -3.94
N ALA A 277 -4.00 -14.09 -2.63
CA ALA A 277 -3.05 -14.92 -1.90
C ALA A 277 -3.72 -16.22 -1.46
N THR A 278 -2.93 -17.23 -1.07
CA THR A 278 -3.47 -18.50 -0.56
C THR A 278 -2.83 -18.97 0.74
N ILE A 279 -3.63 -19.65 1.56
CA ILE A 279 -3.16 -20.40 2.74
C ILE A 279 -3.58 -21.86 2.58
N ARG A 280 -2.62 -22.76 2.80
CA ARG A 280 -2.85 -24.19 3.01
C ARG A 280 -2.55 -24.55 4.46
N VAL A 281 -3.54 -25.06 5.19
CA VAL A 281 -3.35 -25.53 6.57
C VAL A 281 -3.24 -27.05 6.57
N ASN A 282 -2.09 -27.60 6.94
CA ASN A 282 -1.89 -29.03 7.14
C ASN A 282 -2.11 -29.38 8.62
N LYS A 283 -2.87 -30.45 8.88
CA LYS A 283 -3.00 -31.03 10.22
C LYS A 283 -2.27 -32.36 10.30
N VAL A 284 -1.44 -32.49 11.33
CA VAL A 284 -0.80 -33.73 11.74
C VAL A 284 -1.32 -34.12 13.12
N VAL A 285 -1.62 -35.41 13.31
CA VAL A 285 -1.95 -36.01 14.61
C VAL A 285 -0.97 -37.14 14.86
N VAL A 286 -0.32 -37.12 16.01
CA VAL A 286 0.59 -38.17 16.48
C VAL A 286 -0.04 -38.78 17.73
N ASN A 287 -0.03 -40.11 17.76
CA ASN A 287 -0.67 -40.97 18.76
C ASN A 287 0.36 -41.96 19.31
N ASP A 288 1.53 -41.47 19.74
CA ASP A 288 2.66 -42.30 20.16
C ASP A 288 2.61 -42.67 21.65
N ASN A 289 1.66 -42.13 22.41
CA ASN A 289 1.50 -42.33 23.85
C ASN A 289 0.14 -42.98 24.22
N GLY A 290 -0.57 -43.57 23.25
CA GLY A 290 -1.82 -44.33 23.46
C GLY A 290 -3.11 -43.60 23.07
N GLY A 291 -3.00 -42.41 22.47
CA GLY A 291 -4.09 -41.66 21.86
C GLY A 291 -4.73 -42.38 20.67
N THR A 292 -5.96 -41.98 20.33
CA THR A 292 -6.75 -42.57 19.24
C THR A 292 -7.43 -41.53 18.34
N ARG A 293 -7.09 -40.24 18.49
CA ARG A 293 -7.73 -39.17 17.72
C ARG A 293 -7.27 -39.17 16.26
N VAL A 294 -8.14 -38.69 15.38
CA VAL A 294 -7.88 -38.53 13.95
C VAL A 294 -7.91 -37.05 13.57
N ILE A 295 -7.45 -36.71 12.36
CA ILE A 295 -7.43 -35.32 11.86
C ILE A 295 -8.80 -34.63 12.00
N ALA A 296 -9.90 -35.36 11.77
CA ALA A 296 -11.26 -34.82 11.87
C ALA A 296 -11.71 -34.45 13.29
N ASP A 297 -11.04 -34.92 14.35
CA ASP A 297 -11.30 -34.49 15.73
C ASP A 297 -10.79 -33.05 16.00
N PHE A 298 -9.99 -32.47 15.11
CA PHE A 298 -9.39 -31.14 15.28
C PHE A 298 -9.88 -30.17 14.20
N PRO A 299 -11.08 -29.56 14.37
CA PRO A 299 -11.55 -28.47 13.51
C PRO A 299 -10.51 -27.35 13.38
N LEU A 300 -10.16 -27.00 12.13
CA LEU A 300 -9.14 -26.00 11.79
C LEU A 300 -9.81 -24.69 11.34
N PHE A 301 -9.17 -23.58 11.63
CA PHE A 301 -9.66 -22.25 11.27
C PHE A 301 -8.55 -21.34 10.74
N VAL A 302 -8.91 -20.47 9.81
CA VAL A 302 -8.16 -19.25 9.45
C VAL A 302 -9.01 -18.07 9.91
N ASN A 303 -8.58 -17.34 10.93
CA ASN A 303 -9.41 -16.45 11.74
C ASN A 303 -10.67 -17.20 12.25
N THR A 304 -11.84 -16.88 11.72
CA THR A 304 -13.13 -17.53 12.03
C THR A 304 -13.60 -18.48 10.94
N THR A 305 -12.92 -18.52 9.79
CA THR A 305 -13.29 -19.36 8.64
C THR A 305 -12.80 -20.78 8.86
N ALA A 306 -13.71 -21.74 8.95
CA ALA A 306 -13.36 -23.16 9.03
C ALA A 306 -12.68 -23.63 7.73
N VAL A 307 -11.57 -24.37 7.85
CA VAL A 307 -10.81 -24.90 6.71
C VAL A 307 -10.57 -26.40 6.85
N THR A 308 -10.29 -27.07 5.73
CA THR A 308 -9.99 -28.51 5.70
C THR A 308 -8.49 -28.76 5.57
N SER A 309 -7.98 -29.76 6.30
CA SER A 309 -6.56 -30.13 6.26
C SER A 309 -6.08 -30.41 4.84
N GLY A 310 -4.96 -29.78 4.45
CA GLY A 310 -4.31 -29.96 3.16
C GLY A 310 -4.98 -29.23 1.99
N VAL A 311 -6.11 -28.54 2.19
CA VAL A 311 -6.81 -27.78 1.15
C VAL A 311 -6.26 -26.35 1.07
N VAL A 312 -6.03 -25.87 -0.15
CA VAL A 312 -5.63 -24.49 -0.44
C VAL A 312 -6.87 -23.60 -0.40
N ASN A 313 -6.81 -22.51 0.37
CA ASN A 313 -7.90 -21.55 0.53
C ASN A 313 -7.42 -20.15 0.13
N THR A 314 -8.29 -19.39 -0.54
CA THR A 314 -7.95 -18.11 -1.18
C THR A 314 -8.35 -16.93 -0.29
N PHE A 315 -7.45 -15.96 -0.13
CA PHE A 315 -7.63 -14.81 0.76
C PHE A 315 -7.07 -13.53 0.12
N SER A 316 -7.56 -12.37 0.58
CA SER A 316 -6.96 -11.07 0.25
C SER A 316 -5.59 -10.90 0.95
N PRO A 317 -4.73 -9.99 0.49
CA PRO A 317 -3.54 -9.59 1.24
C PRO A 317 -3.91 -9.06 2.63
N GLY A 318 -3.14 -9.44 3.65
CA GLY A 318 -3.43 -9.12 5.05
C GLY A 318 -2.85 -10.13 6.05
N THR A 319 -3.10 -9.91 7.33
CA THR A 319 -2.66 -10.81 8.42
C THR A 319 -3.80 -11.70 8.89
N TYR A 320 -3.50 -12.98 9.03
CA TYR A 320 -4.42 -14.06 9.40
C TYR A 320 -3.86 -14.86 10.57
N THR A 321 -4.74 -15.47 11.36
CA THR A 321 -4.39 -16.36 12.47
C THR A 321 -4.92 -17.76 12.18
N VAL A 322 -4.01 -18.70 11.95
CA VAL A 322 -4.30 -20.13 11.82
C VAL A 322 -4.44 -20.74 13.20
N SER A 323 -5.56 -21.42 13.47
CA SER A 323 -5.87 -21.99 14.79
C SER A 323 -6.71 -23.27 14.68
N GLU A 324 -6.96 -23.92 15.81
CA GLU A 324 -7.79 -25.13 15.88
C GLU A 324 -8.56 -25.25 17.19
N THR A 325 -9.50 -26.21 17.24
CA THR A 325 -10.10 -26.65 18.51
C THR A 325 -9.21 -27.68 19.19
N ASN A 326 -8.63 -27.30 20.34
CA ASN A 326 -7.82 -28.19 21.17
C ASN A 326 -8.64 -29.39 21.71
N GLN A 327 -8.03 -30.58 21.69
CA GLN A 327 -8.61 -31.79 22.29
C GLN A 327 -7.94 -32.16 23.62
N PRO A 328 -8.69 -32.60 24.65
CA PRO A 328 -8.09 -33.07 25.90
C PRO A 328 -7.10 -34.21 25.68
N GLY A 329 -5.95 -34.14 26.36
CA GLY A 329 -4.89 -35.15 26.26
C GLY A 329 -3.94 -34.96 25.07
N TYR A 330 -4.01 -33.85 24.33
CA TYR A 330 -3.09 -33.53 23.24
C TYR A 330 -2.43 -32.15 23.45
N THR A 331 -1.21 -32.00 22.97
CA THR A 331 -0.49 -30.72 22.92
C THR A 331 -0.30 -30.29 21.47
N ALA A 332 -0.83 -29.12 21.11
CA ALA A 332 -0.71 -28.54 19.78
C ALA A 332 0.60 -27.75 19.62
N THR A 333 1.19 -27.81 18.42
CA THR A 333 2.34 -27.01 18.00
C THR A 333 2.12 -26.50 16.58
N ILE A 334 2.45 -25.22 16.33
CA ILE A 334 2.26 -24.58 15.01
C ILE A 334 3.63 -24.31 14.38
N SER A 335 3.74 -24.58 13.08
CA SER A 335 4.97 -24.50 12.29
C SER A 335 4.70 -24.20 10.82
N GLY A 336 5.76 -24.12 10.00
CA GLY A 336 5.68 -23.71 8.59
C GLY A 336 5.81 -22.19 8.46
N ASP A 337 5.01 -21.58 7.60
CA ASP A 337 4.98 -20.12 7.39
C ASP A 337 4.25 -19.35 8.52
N CYS A 338 3.57 -20.06 9.42
CA CYS A 338 2.91 -19.48 10.59
C CYS A 338 3.88 -19.35 11.78
N SER A 339 3.71 -18.28 12.56
CA SER A 339 4.34 -18.16 13.88
C SER A 339 3.84 -19.25 14.84
N ALA A 340 4.53 -19.42 15.97
CA ALA A 340 4.08 -20.29 17.06
C ALA A 340 2.71 -19.89 17.65
N SER A 341 2.24 -18.66 17.42
CA SER A 341 0.91 -18.18 17.80
C SER A 341 -0.11 -18.24 16.64
N GLY A 342 0.23 -18.90 15.53
CA GLY A 342 -0.64 -19.05 14.35
C GLY A 342 -0.67 -17.84 13.41
N SER A 343 0.06 -16.77 13.69
CA SER A 343 0.02 -15.56 12.86
C SER A 343 0.79 -15.76 11.55
N VAL A 344 0.18 -15.35 10.43
CA VAL A 344 0.76 -15.36 9.09
C VAL A 344 0.31 -14.11 8.33
N THR A 345 1.22 -13.47 7.61
CA THR A 345 0.91 -12.33 6.73
C THR A 345 1.02 -12.77 5.28
N LEU A 346 0.04 -12.35 4.46
CA LEU A 346 -0.03 -12.58 3.03
C LEU A 346 0.20 -11.27 2.28
N ALA A 347 1.22 -11.23 1.42
CA ALA A 347 1.28 -10.26 0.33
C ALA A 347 0.49 -10.77 -0.90
N ALA A 348 0.23 -9.88 -1.85
CA ALA A 348 -0.46 -10.22 -3.09
C ALA A 348 0.26 -11.35 -3.85
N GLY A 349 -0.49 -12.36 -4.30
CA GLY A 349 0.06 -13.52 -5.01
C GLY A 349 0.85 -14.54 -4.17
N GLU A 350 1.06 -14.31 -2.87
CA GLU A 350 1.78 -15.28 -2.04
C GLU A 350 0.97 -16.53 -1.73
N ASN A 351 1.67 -17.67 -1.65
CA ASN A 351 1.13 -18.94 -1.18
C ASN A 351 1.86 -19.32 0.12
N LYS A 352 1.14 -19.47 1.23
CA LYS A 352 1.69 -19.86 2.54
C LYS A 352 1.18 -21.23 2.98
N VAL A 353 2.03 -22.00 3.64
CA VAL A 353 1.73 -23.32 4.19
C VAL A 353 1.99 -23.33 5.70
N CYS A 354 0.93 -23.48 6.47
CA CYS A 354 1.01 -23.64 7.92
C CYS A 354 0.71 -25.08 8.31
N THR A 355 1.44 -25.60 9.29
CA THR A 355 1.24 -26.98 9.79
C THR A 355 0.99 -26.95 11.30
N ILE A 356 -0.17 -27.45 11.71
CA ILE A 356 -0.47 -27.71 13.12
C ILE A 356 -0.25 -29.21 13.39
N THR A 357 0.57 -29.52 14.39
CA THR A 357 0.87 -30.88 14.83
C THR A 357 0.40 -31.04 16.27
N ASN A 358 -0.44 -32.04 16.52
CA ASN A 358 -0.82 -32.43 17.88
C ASN A 358 -0.27 -33.79 18.21
N ASN A 359 0.58 -33.85 19.24
CA ASN A 359 0.98 -35.09 19.89
C ASN A 359 0.00 -35.39 21.01
N ASP A 360 -0.31 -36.65 21.25
CA ASP A 360 -0.89 -37.07 22.51
C ASP A 360 0.10 -36.86 23.67
N ASN A 361 -0.43 -36.61 24.85
CA ASN A 361 0.39 -36.33 26.02
C ASN A 361 0.83 -37.66 26.67
N PRO A 362 2.09 -37.76 27.14
CA PRO A 362 2.59 -38.99 27.74
C PRO A 362 1.75 -39.42 28.94
N ILE A 363 1.21 -40.64 28.85
CA ILE A 363 0.62 -41.32 29.99
C ILE A 363 1.73 -41.49 31.04
N PRO A 364 1.53 -41.06 32.30
CA PRO A 364 2.55 -41.18 33.33
C PRO A 364 3.04 -42.62 33.48
N PRO A 365 4.35 -42.87 33.71
CA PRO A 365 4.94 -44.22 33.74
C PRO A 365 4.47 -45.12 34.88
N ASN A 366 3.53 -44.64 35.71
CA ASN A 366 2.78 -45.44 36.66
C ASN A 366 1.35 -44.86 36.73
N PRO A 367 0.46 -45.21 35.77
CA PRO A 367 -0.87 -44.62 35.69
C PRO A 367 -1.68 -44.95 36.95
N ALA A 368 -2.30 -43.94 37.56
CA ALA A 368 -3.24 -44.14 38.63
C ALA A 368 -4.63 -44.39 38.04
N THR A 369 -5.47 -45.18 38.72
CA THR A 369 -6.83 -45.46 38.22
C THR A 369 -7.91 -45.21 39.25
N ILE A 370 -9.08 -44.79 38.77
CA ILE A 370 -10.32 -44.71 39.55
C ILE A 370 -11.36 -45.61 38.89
N ARG A 371 -11.97 -46.47 39.70
CA ARG A 371 -13.18 -47.22 39.35
C ARG A 371 -14.35 -46.71 40.18
N VAL A 372 -15.35 -46.12 39.53
CA VAL A 372 -16.58 -45.67 40.20
C VAL A 372 -17.64 -46.75 40.06
N ASN A 373 -18.07 -47.34 41.17
CA ASN A 373 -19.20 -48.27 41.21
C ASN A 373 -20.47 -47.51 41.58
N LYS A 374 -21.53 -47.65 40.79
CA LYS A 374 -22.87 -47.17 41.13
C LYS A 374 -23.74 -48.32 41.65
N VAL A 375 -24.35 -48.10 42.81
CA VAL A 375 -25.39 -48.95 43.39
C VAL A 375 -26.69 -48.14 43.43
N VAL A 376 -27.80 -48.77 43.06
CA VAL A 376 -29.15 -48.21 43.23
C VAL A 376 -29.95 -49.21 44.07
N VAL A 377 -30.56 -48.72 45.14
CA VAL A 377 -31.44 -49.46 46.02
C VAL A 377 -32.84 -48.85 45.87
N ASN A 378 -33.84 -49.72 45.73
CA ASN A 378 -35.23 -49.40 45.44
C ASN A 378 -36.13 -50.12 46.45
N ASP A 379 -35.85 -49.98 47.75
CA ASP A 379 -36.56 -50.72 48.80
C ASP A 379 -37.87 -50.08 49.27
N ASN A 380 -38.17 -48.85 48.80
CA ASN A 380 -39.39 -48.10 49.10
C ASN A 380 -40.28 -47.79 47.88
N GLY A 381 -40.11 -48.52 46.77
CA GLY A 381 -40.97 -48.44 45.58
C GLY A 381 -40.42 -47.62 44.41
N GLY A 382 -39.16 -47.22 44.47
CA GLY A 382 -38.41 -46.62 43.38
C GLY A 382 -38.24 -47.57 42.18
N THR A 383 -37.95 -47.00 41.02
CA THR A 383 -37.83 -47.74 39.74
C THR A 383 -36.59 -47.38 38.93
N LYS A 384 -35.74 -46.48 39.44
CA LYS A 384 -34.54 -46.02 38.73
C LYS A 384 -33.48 -47.12 38.62
N VAL A 385 -32.71 -47.06 37.55
CA VAL A 385 -31.59 -47.97 37.25
C VAL A 385 -30.27 -47.21 37.23
N ILE A 386 -29.14 -47.92 37.18
CA ILE A 386 -27.79 -47.32 37.18
C ILE A 386 -27.64 -46.23 36.11
N ALA A 387 -28.21 -46.42 34.92
CA ALA A 387 -28.13 -45.46 33.81
C ALA A 387 -28.87 -44.13 34.05
N ASP A 388 -29.80 -44.06 35.01
CA ASP A 388 -30.45 -42.81 35.40
C ASP A 388 -29.54 -41.87 36.20
N PHE A 389 -28.36 -42.34 36.65
CA PHE A 389 -27.42 -41.57 37.46
C PHE A 389 -26.08 -41.40 36.71
N PRO A 390 -25.95 -40.39 35.82
CA PRO A 390 -24.67 -40.01 35.23
C PRO A 390 -23.60 -39.78 36.29
N LEU A 391 -22.45 -40.43 36.14
CA LEU A 391 -21.31 -40.40 37.07
C LEU A 391 -20.19 -39.54 36.50
N PHE A 392 -19.46 -38.84 37.36
CA PHE A 392 -18.35 -37.98 36.97
C PHE A 392 -17.13 -38.15 37.88
N VAL A 393 -15.94 -37.94 37.31
CA VAL A 393 -14.70 -37.67 38.01
C VAL A 393 -14.26 -36.25 37.61
N ASN A 394 -14.33 -35.31 38.54
CA ASN A 394 -14.37 -33.87 38.26
C ASN A 394 -15.48 -33.54 37.24
N THR A 395 -15.11 -33.23 36.00
CA THR A 395 -16.03 -32.99 34.86
C THR A 395 -16.05 -34.14 33.85
N THR A 396 -15.20 -35.16 34.01
CA THR A 396 -15.11 -36.29 33.08
C THR A 396 -16.21 -37.30 33.39
N ALA A 397 -17.13 -37.51 32.45
CA ALA A 397 -18.17 -38.54 32.59
C ALA A 397 -17.55 -39.94 32.59
N VAL A 398 -17.99 -40.82 33.49
CA VAL A 398 -17.48 -42.20 33.64
C VAL A 398 -18.62 -43.22 33.70
N THR A 399 -18.33 -44.45 33.32
CA THR A 399 -19.31 -45.56 33.36
C THR A 399 -19.14 -46.40 34.63
N SER A 400 -20.26 -46.79 35.25
CA SER A 400 -20.26 -47.64 36.45
C SER A 400 -19.44 -48.91 36.25
N GLY A 401 -18.52 -49.18 37.18
CA GLY A 401 -17.69 -50.38 37.20
C GLY A 401 -16.53 -50.39 36.22
N VAL A 402 -16.36 -49.37 35.37
CA VAL A 402 -15.24 -49.24 34.44
C VAL A 402 -14.04 -48.58 35.12
N VAL A 403 -12.84 -49.10 34.87
CA VAL A 403 -11.57 -48.54 35.34
C VAL A 403 -11.16 -47.40 34.40
N ASN A 404 -10.96 -46.21 34.95
CA ASN A 404 -10.55 -45.02 34.21
C ASN A 404 -9.15 -44.60 34.69
N THR A 405 -8.29 -44.19 33.75
CA THR A 405 -6.89 -43.82 34.05
C THR A 405 -6.76 -42.31 34.21
N PHE A 406 -6.01 -41.89 35.23
CA PHE A 406 -5.79 -40.49 35.58
C PHE A 406 -4.33 -40.26 36.00
N SER A 407 -3.89 -39.00 35.92
CA SER A 407 -2.60 -38.58 36.48
C SER A 407 -2.65 -38.58 38.03
N PRO A 408 -1.50 -38.62 38.72
CA PRO A 408 -1.47 -38.37 40.15
C PRO A 408 -2.02 -36.97 40.49
N GLY A 409 -2.87 -36.86 41.52
CA GLY A 409 -3.57 -35.63 41.86
C GLY A 409 -4.84 -35.86 42.67
N THR A 410 -5.56 -34.79 42.99
CA THR A 410 -6.84 -34.85 43.72
C THR A 410 -8.00 -34.73 42.76
N TYR A 411 -8.98 -35.62 42.93
CA TYR A 411 -10.19 -35.73 42.12
C TYR A 411 -11.43 -35.75 43.01
N THR A 412 -12.56 -35.33 42.46
CA THR A 412 -13.87 -35.39 43.11
C THR A 412 -14.80 -36.28 42.30
N VAL A 413 -15.18 -37.42 42.86
CA VAL A 413 -16.19 -38.32 42.30
C VAL A 413 -17.58 -37.79 42.66
N SER A 414 -18.46 -37.65 41.65
CA SER A 414 -19.80 -37.10 41.82
C SER A 414 -20.79 -37.73 40.86
N GLU A 415 -22.07 -37.36 40.98
CA GLU A 415 -23.13 -37.79 40.08
C GLU A 415 -24.23 -36.74 39.93
N THR A 416 -25.10 -36.91 38.93
CA THR A 416 -26.37 -36.19 38.87
C THR A 416 -27.40 -36.81 39.82
N ASN A 417 -27.74 -36.08 40.88
CA ASN A 417 -28.79 -36.48 41.82
C ASN A 417 -30.16 -36.61 41.12
N GLN A 418 -30.90 -37.68 41.42
CA GLN A 418 -32.28 -37.87 40.95
C GLN A 418 -33.31 -37.59 42.05
N PRO A 419 -34.44 -36.93 41.76
CA PRO A 419 -35.51 -36.70 42.72
C PRO A 419 -36.03 -38.02 43.32
N GLY A 420 -36.30 -38.02 44.63
CA GLY A 420 -36.77 -39.20 45.35
C GLY A 420 -35.67 -40.21 45.74
N TYR A 421 -34.39 -39.86 45.57
CA TYR A 421 -33.25 -40.69 45.98
C TYR A 421 -32.27 -39.91 46.87
N THR A 422 -31.66 -40.59 47.83
CA THR A 422 -30.58 -40.05 48.68
C THR A 422 -29.26 -40.74 48.31
N ALA A 423 -28.28 -39.95 47.85
CA ALA A 423 -26.95 -40.43 47.50
C ALA A 423 -26.03 -40.53 48.74
N THR A 424 -25.18 -41.55 48.76
CA THR A 424 -24.10 -41.73 49.74
C THR A 424 -22.83 -42.18 49.04
N ILE A 425 -21.69 -41.57 49.37
CA ILE A 425 -20.38 -41.90 48.77
C ILE A 425 -19.53 -42.65 49.79
N SER A 426 -18.84 -43.70 49.33
CA SER A 426 -18.06 -44.62 50.14
C SER A 426 -16.90 -45.25 49.35
N GLY A 427 -16.11 -46.12 49.98
CA GLY A 427 -14.90 -46.71 49.41
C GLY A 427 -13.67 -45.84 49.68
N ASP A 428 -12.81 -45.67 48.68
CA ASP A 428 -11.62 -44.82 48.78
C ASP A 428 -11.91 -43.31 48.68
N CYS A 429 -13.15 -42.93 48.35
CA CYS A 429 -13.61 -41.54 48.33
C CYS A 429 -14.13 -41.10 49.70
N SER A 430 -13.91 -39.83 50.04
CA SER A 430 -14.57 -39.17 51.16
C SER A 430 -16.09 -39.06 50.95
N ALA A 431 -16.83 -38.73 52.01
CA ALA A 431 -18.27 -38.44 51.92
C ALA A 431 -18.60 -37.25 50.99
N SER A 432 -17.64 -36.39 50.67
CA SER A 432 -17.77 -35.29 49.69
C SER A 432 -17.27 -35.67 48.29
N GLY A 433 -16.97 -36.95 48.04
CA GLY A 433 -16.44 -37.44 46.77
C GLY A 433 -14.94 -37.25 46.56
N ALA A 434 -14.21 -36.63 47.49
CA ALA A 434 -12.79 -36.33 47.30
C ALA A 434 -11.93 -37.59 47.42
N VAL A 435 -11.02 -37.79 46.47
CA VAL A 435 -10.04 -38.88 46.43
C VAL A 435 -8.70 -38.35 45.89
N THR A 436 -7.60 -38.76 46.50
CA THR A 436 -6.25 -38.43 46.04
C THR A 436 -5.60 -39.67 45.43
N LEU A 437 -4.99 -39.50 44.27
CA LEU A 437 -4.23 -40.53 43.55
C LEU A 437 -2.72 -40.24 43.65
N ALA A 438 -1.96 -41.18 44.19
CA ALA A 438 -0.53 -41.27 43.95
C ALA A 438 -0.23 -42.16 42.72
N ALA A 439 1.00 -42.06 42.19
CA ALA A 439 1.40 -42.78 40.98
C ALA A 439 1.32 -44.31 41.16
N GLY A 440 0.61 -44.99 40.26
CA GLY A 440 0.35 -46.43 40.30
C GLY A 440 -0.72 -46.88 41.30
N GLU A 441 -1.42 -45.97 41.98
CA GLU A 441 -2.55 -46.35 42.85
C GLU A 441 -3.82 -46.66 42.06
N ASN A 442 -4.56 -47.67 42.51
CA ASN A 442 -5.90 -47.98 42.03
C ASN A 442 -6.89 -47.69 43.16
N LYS A 443 -7.82 -46.75 42.95
CA LYS A 443 -8.86 -46.38 43.93
C LYS A 443 -10.23 -46.83 43.44
N VAL A 444 -11.07 -47.27 44.36
CA VAL A 444 -12.45 -47.69 44.09
C VAL A 444 -13.41 -46.87 44.94
N CYS A 445 -14.22 -46.04 44.29
CA CYS A 445 -15.27 -45.27 44.93
C CYS A 445 -16.63 -45.87 44.62
N THR A 446 -17.52 -45.93 45.61
CA THR A 446 -18.88 -46.46 45.44
C THR A 446 -19.90 -45.41 45.83
N ILE A 447 -20.74 -45.02 44.88
CA ILE A 447 -21.92 -44.18 45.13
C ILE A 447 -23.14 -45.09 45.23
N THR A 448 -23.85 -45.01 46.35
CA THR A 448 -25.09 -45.76 46.60
C THR A 448 -26.23 -44.78 46.74
N ASN A 449 -27.27 -44.94 45.91
CA ASN A 449 -28.50 -44.18 46.06
C ASN A 449 -29.62 -45.10 46.49
N ASN A 450 -30.19 -44.83 47.67
CA ASN A 450 -31.45 -45.45 48.06
C ASN A 450 -32.62 -44.54 47.71
N ASP A 451 -33.77 -45.12 47.37
CA ASP A 451 -35.01 -44.37 47.26
C ASP A 451 -35.46 -43.84 48.63
N VAL A 452 -36.22 -42.75 48.61
CA VAL A 452 -36.74 -42.10 49.82
C VAL A 452 -38.14 -42.65 50.10
N PRO A 453 -38.42 -43.17 51.32
CA PRO A 453 -39.72 -43.72 51.62
C PRO A 453 -40.84 -42.68 51.47
N PRO A 454 -42.00 -43.08 50.89
CA PRO A 454 -43.14 -42.18 50.77
C PRO A 454 -43.62 -41.76 52.17
N VAL A 455 -43.68 -40.45 52.39
CA VAL A 455 -44.17 -39.88 53.66
C VAL A 455 -45.66 -40.18 53.80
N ILE A 456 -46.00 -41.21 54.57
CA ILE A 456 -47.39 -41.51 54.95
C ILE A 456 -47.87 -40.42 55.90
N THR A 457 -48.52 -39.39 55.37
CA THR A 457 -49.25 -38.39 56.17
C THR A 457 -50.55 -39.00 56.69
N THR A 458 -50.48 -39.59 57.88
CA THR A 458 -51.62 -40.22 58.56
C THR A 458 -52.68 -39.19 58.95
N GLY A 459 -53.63 -38.91 58.04
CA GLY A 459 -54.84 -38.15 58.35
C GLY A 459 -55.72 -38.87 59.38
N CYS A 460 -56.24 -38.13 60.36
CA CYS A 460 -56.91 -38.62 61.57
C CYS A 460 -57.88 -39.79 61.37
N THR A 461 -57.67 -40.89 62.11
CA THR A 461 -58.50 -42.11 62.05
C THR A 461 -59.56 -42.25 63.15
N SER A 462 -59.73 -41.26 64.06
CA SER A 462 -60.87 -41.26 64.99
C SER A 462 -61.26 -39.89 65.56
N ASN A 463 -62.58 -39.65 65.63
CA ASN A 463 -63.27 -38.62 66.41
C ASN A 463 -63.20 -37.14 65.94
N CYS A 464 -63.51 -36.89 64.67
CA CYS A 464 -64.05 -35.60 64.23
C CYS A 464 -65.58 -35.70 64.07
N GLY A 465 -66.30 -35.64 65.20
CA GLY A 465 -67.76 -35.77 65.22
C GLY A 465 -68.48 -34.55 64.62
N GLY A 466 -69.31 -34.78 63.60
CA GLY A 466 -70.28 -33.80 63.11
C GLY A 466 -71.61 -33.93 63.85
N GLY A 467 -71.92 -32.96 64.71
CA GLY A 467 -73.23 -32.77 65.34
C GLY A 467 -73.57 -31.29 65.34
N GLY A 468 -74.71 -30.92 64.76
CA GLY A 468 -75.03 -29.52 64.46
C GLY A 468 -75.87 -28.79 65.51
N GLY A 469 -76.06 -27.50 65.28
CA GLY A 469 -77.18 -26.72 65.82
C GLY A 469 -76.88 -25.81 67.02
N GLY A 470 -77.51 -24.63 67.01
CA GLY A 470 -77.70 -23.79 68.20
C GLY A 470 -76.58 -22.78 68.49
N GLY A 471 -76.91 -21.48 68.45
CA GLY A 471 -76.03 -20.43 68.97
C GLY A 471 -76.34 -20.10 70.44
N GLY A 472 -75.44 -19.37 71.11
CA GLY A 472 -75.71 -18.81 72.43
C GLY A 472 -74.49 -18.53 73.31
N GLY A 473 -74.09 -17.26 73.38
CA GLY A 473 -73.62 -16.57 74.60
C GLY A 473 -72.53 -17.17 75.50
N GLY A 474 -71.34 -16.58 75.44
CA GLY A 474 -70.52 -16.35 76.65
C GLY A 474 -69.43 -17.40 76.98
N PRO A 475 -68.65 -17.16 78.05
CA PRO A 475 -67.38 -16.48 77.82
C PRO A 475 -66.16 -17.20 78.41
N SER A 476 -65.24 -17.64 77.54
CA SER A 476 -63.83 -17.88 77.90
C SER A 476 -62.99 -18.07 76.63
N LYS A 477 -61.80 -17.47 76.58
CA LYS A 477 -60.86 -17.58 75.45
C LYS A 477 -59.73 -18.56 75.77
N PRO A 478 -59.74 -19.80 75.26
CA PRO A 478 -58.51 -20.59 75.15
C PRO A 478 -57.67 -20.08 73.97
N LYS A 479 -56.36 -19.91 74.21
CA LYS A 479 -55.38 -19.42 73.25
C LYS A 479 -54.92 -20.58 72.35
N VAL A 480 -55.25 -20.55 71.06
CA VAL A 480 -54.73 -21.50 70.07
C VAL A 480 -53.86 -20.74 69.06
N VAL A 481 -52.63 -21.20 68.89
CA VAL A 481 -51.66 -20.65 67.93
C VAL A 481 -51.90 -21.33 66.59
N LEU A 482 -52.22 -20.57 65.54
CA LEU A 482 -52.27 -21.11 64.18
C LEU A 482 -50.84 -21.25 63.65
N SER A 483 -50.32 -22.48 63.61
CA SER A 483 -49.38 -22.88 62.58
C SER A 483 -50.16 -23.25 61.31
N SER A 484 -49.64 -22.84 60.16
CA SER A 484 -50.40 -22.64 58.93
C SER A 484 -50.35 -23.79 57.92
N VAL A 485 -51.50 -24.42 57.65
CA VAL A 485 -51.93 -25.03 56.36
C VAL A 485 -53.47 -25.21 56.42
N PRO A 486 -54.25 -25.30 55.32
CA PRO A 486 -53.88 -25.30 53.90
C PRO A 486 -54.64 -24.28 53.01
N HIS A 487 -54.21 -24.15 51.75
CA HIS A 487 -55.09 -23.77 50.64
C HIS A 487 -55.33 -24.99 49.75
N VAL A 488 -56.57 -25.19 49.30
CA VAL A 488 -56.96 -26.30 48.42
C VAL A 488 -57.63 -25.73 47.17
N GLY A 489 -57.21 -26.23 46.00
CA GLY A 489 -57.83 -25.99 44.69
C GLY A 489 -56.78 -25.90 43.58
N GLN A 490 -56.96 -26.48 42.40
CA GLN A 490 -58.03 -27.36 41.91
C GLN A 490 -57.54 -28.17 40.69
N VAL A 491 -58.18 -29.35 40.49
CA VAL A 491 -58.60 -29.96 39.19
C VAL A 491 -57.56 -30.24 38.08
N LEU A 492 -57.78 -31.38 37.41
CA LEU A 492 -57.11 -31.85 36.20
C LEU A 492 -57.05 -30.79 35.07
N GLY A 493 -55.85 -30.52 34.56
CA GLY A 493 -55.63 -29.67 33.40
C GLY A 493 -54.24 -29.88 32.81
N SER A 494 -54.19 -30.01 31.49
CA SER A 494 -53.00 -30.06 30.62
C SER A 494 -51.74 -29.32 31.12
N TYR A 495 -50.62 -30.03 31.21
CA TYR A 495 -49.30 -29.39 31.35
C TYR A 495 -48.85 -28.77 30.02
N LEU A 496 -49.01 -27.45 29.91
CA LEU A 496 -48.30 -26.66 28.92
C LEU A 496 -46.85 -26.50 29.41
N TYR A 497 -45.87 -27.04 28.68
CA TYR A 497 -44.47 -26.72 28.93
C TYR A 497 -44.22 -25.26 28.52
N LEU A 498 -44.03 -24.38 29.50
CA LEU A 498 -43.19 -23.21 29.26
C LEU A 498 -41.73 -23.69 29.25
N SER A 499 -41.09 -23.64 28.08
CA SER A 499 -39.65 -23.78 27.99
C SER A 499 -39.00 -22.73 28.87
N GLN A 500 -38.20 -23.16 29.85
CA GLN A 500 -37.41 -22.25 30.67
C GLN A 500 -36.47 -21.47 29.75
N ILE A 501 -36.70 -20.16 29.65
CA ILE A 501 -35.63 -19.22 29.28
C ILE A 501 -34.66 -19.28 30.47
N PRO A 502 -33.38 -19.66 30.29
CA PRO A 502 -32.47 -19.80 31.41
C PRO A 502 -32.20 -18.42 32.01
N TYR A 503 -32.72 -18.19 33.22
CA TYR A 503 -32.47 -16.97 33.96
C TYR A 503 -31.05 -17.06 34.54
N THR A 504 -30.06 -16.47 33.87
CA THR A 504 -28.67 -16.43 34.34
C THR A 504 -28.45 -15.39 35.45
N GLY A 505 -29.46 -15.24 36.32
CA GLY A 505 -29.44 -14.31 37.46
C GLY A 505 -28.74 -14.93 38.65
N LEU A 506 -27.65 -14.33 39.08
CA LEU A 506 -26.98 -14.67 40.34
C LEU A 506 -27.92 -14.42 41.52
N GLU A 507 -28.46 -15.48 42.14
CA GLU A 507 -29.30 -15.38 43.35
C GLU A 507 -28.48 -15.01 44.59
N LEU A 508 -28.06 -13.76 44.65
CA LEU A 508 -27.22 -13.19 45.71
C LEU A 508 -28.03 -12.64 46.91
N GLY A 509 -29.34 -12.89 46.94
CA GLY A 509 -30.27 -12.34 47.92
C GLY A 509 -30.33 -10.80 47.91
N PRO A 510 -31.08 -10.18 48.84
CA PRO A 510 -31.23 -8.71 48.86
C PRO A 510 -29.91 -7.97 49.07
N ILE A 511 -29.01 -8.51 49.92
CA ILE A 511 -27.74 -7.88 50.31
C ILE A 511 -26.68 -8.03 49.21
N GLY A 512 -26.54 -9.22 48.61
CA GLY A 512 -25.57 -9.39 47.54
C GLY A 512 -26.03 -8.75 46.23
N THR A 513 -27.34 -8.60 46.00
CA THR A 513 -27.88 -7.80 44.89
C THR A 513 -27.52 -6.32 45.04
N THR A 514 -27.64 -5.72 46.23
CA THR A 514 -27.24 -4.32 46.43
C THR A 514 -25.73 -4.12 46.31
N LEU A 515 -24.91 -5.06 46.80
CA LEU A 515 -23.45 -5.03 46.59
C LEU A 515 -23.06 -5.14 45.11
N TYR A 516 -23.74 -5.99 44.33
CA TYR A 516 -23.54 -6.12 42.89
C TYR A 516 -23.83 -4.80 42.15
N TRP A 517 -24.95 -4.14 42.46
CA TRP A 517 -25.27 -2.83 41.87
C TRP A 517 -24.29 -1.72 42.28
N LEU A 518 -23.82 -1.70 43.52
CA LEU A 518 -22.79 -0.76 43.97
C LEU A 518 -21.46 -0.96 43.23
N ALA A 519 -21.06 -2.22 43.00
CA ALA A 519 -19.87 -2.53 42.21
C ALA A 519 -20.01 -2.07 40.75
N LEU A 520 -21.17 -2.31 40.12
CA LEU A 520 -21.48 -1.85 38.76
C LEU A 520 -21.43 -0.32 38.62
N ILE A 521 -22.02 0.41 39.57
CA ILE A 521 -21.99 1.88 39.60
C ILE A 521 -20.56 2.38 39.78
N GLY A 522 -19.77 1.76 40.67
CA GLY A 522 -18.36 2.09 40.85
C GLY A 522 -17.54 1.89 39.56
N TRP A 523 -17.76 0.78 38.85
CA TRP A 523 -17.09 0.48 37.58
C TRP A 523 -17.48 1.46 36.46
N ALA A 524 -18.77 1.82 36.38
CA ALA A 524 -19.27 2.81 35.42
C ALA A 524 -18.67 4.21 35.66
N LEU A 525 -18.54 4.63 36.93
CA LEU A 525 -17.88 5.90 37.29
C LEU A 525 -16.37 5.87 36.99
N ALA A 526 -15.70 4.74 37.20
CA ALA A 526 -14.29 4.58 36.82
C ALA A 526 -14.06 4.64 35.31
N LEU A 527 -14.94 4.03 34.50
CA LEU A 527 -14.93 4.17 33.05
C LEU A 527 -15.20 5.62 32.61
N ALA A 528 -16.21 6.28 33.16
CA ALA A 528 -16.52 7.67 32.84
C ALA A 528 -15.33 8.60 33.17
N TYR A 529 -14.65 8.37 34.28
CA TYR A 529 -13.41 9.08 34.65
C TYR A 529 -12.29 8.83 33.62
N LEU A 530 -12.05 7.58 33.22
CA LEU A 530 -11.04 7.24 32.21
C LEU A 530 -11.33 7.87 30.84
N VAL A 531 -12.60 7.96 30.43
CA VAL A 531 -12.99 8.62 29.18
C VAL A 531 -12.77 10.12 29.28
N LEU A 532 -13.31 10.78 30.31
CA LEU A 532 -13.28 12.24 30.45
C LEU A 532 -11.87 12.79 30.76
N PHE A 533 -11.08 12.09 31.58
CA PHE A 533 -9.78 12.58 32.05
C PHE A 533 -8.56 11.83 31.48
N GLY A 534 -8.78 10.72 30.77
CA GLY A 534 -7.74 9.99 30.02
C GLY A 534 -7.88 10.16 28.51
N ALA A 535 -8.95 9.62 27.93
CA ALA A 535 -9.12 9.52 26.48
C ALA A 535 -9.34 10.87 25.79
N VAL A 536 -10.26 11.70 26.28
CA VAL A 536 -10.57 13.03 25.71
C VAL A 536 -9.35 13.99 25.72
N PRO A 537 -8.58 14.15 26.82
CA PRO A 537 -7.37 14.97 26.81
C PRO A 537 -6.23 14.38 25.96
N PHE A 538 -6.16 13.06 25.77
CA PHE A 538 -5.20 12.44 24.85
C PHE A 538 -5.55 12.67 23.37
N ALA A 539 -6.83 12.50 23.01
CA ALA A 539 -7.34 12.74 21.66
C ALA A 539 -7.16 14.21 21.24
N SER A 540 -7.54 15.15 22.10
CA SER A 540 -7.38 16.59 21.83
C SER A 540 -5.91 17.04 21.69
N ARG A 541 -4.97 16.44 22.45
CA ARG A 541 -3.52 16.65 22.23
C ARG A 541 -3.05 16.11 20.88
N SER A 542 -3.54 14.93 20.49
CA SER A 542 -3.18 14.30 19.21
C SER A 542 -3.69 15.11 18.00
N VAL A 543 -4.94 15.58 18.04
CA VAL A 543 -5.53 16.44 17.00
C VAL A 543 -4.78 17.77 16.88
N ARG A 544 -4.38 18.40 18.00
CA ARG A 544 -3.56 19.63 17.97
C ARG A 544 -2.18 19.38 17.35
N SER A 545 -1.55 18.24 17.63
CA SER A 545 -0.25 17.88 17.02
C SER A 545 -0.33 17.48 15.55
N PHE A 546 -1.49 17.02 15.08
CA PHE A 546 -1.76 16.80 13.66
C PHE A 546 -2.01 18.15 12.95
N GLY A 547 -2.82 19.02 13.54
CA GLY A 547 -3.09 20.36 13.01
C GLY A 547 -1.84 21.22 12.82
N THR A 548 -0.89 21.19 13.77
CA THR A 548 0.39 21.91 13.59
C THR A 548 1.29 21.30 12.53
N ARG A 549 1.24 19.97 12.31
CA ARG A 549 1.97 19.31 11.20
C ARG A 549 1.38 19.65 9.84
N VAL A 550 0.05 19.71 9.74
CA VAL A 550 -0.66 20.11 8.51
C VAL A 550 -0.44 21.59 8.21
N SER A 551 -0.52 22.47 9.22
CA SER A 551 -0.20 23.90 9.07
C SER A 551 1.24 24.12 8.63
N ASN A 552 2.21 23.42 9.24
CA ASN A 552 3.61 23.52 8.83
C ASN A 552 3.86 22.94 7.42
N ALA A 553 3.09 21.93 6.98
CA ALA A 553 3.20 21.38 5.64
C ALA A 553 2.62 22.32 4.56
N LEU A 554 1.48 22.95 4.84
CA LEU A 554 0.86 23.94 3.94
C LEU A 554 1.70 25.22 3.85
N ASN A 555 2.11 25.79 4.98
CA ASN A 555 2.94 27.00 5.02
C ASN A 555 4.37 26.77 4.45
N ALA A 556 4.84 25.52 4.37
CA ALA A 556 6.11 25.18 3.73
C ALA A 556 6.07 25.14 2.19
N GLN A 557 4.90 25.28 1.56
CA GLN A 557 4.79 25.44 0.11
C GLN A 557 4.79 26.90 -0.36
N GLU A 558 4.41 27.88 0.46
CA GLU A 558 4.30 29.28 0.01
C GLU A 558 5.61 30.09 0.06
N LEU A 559 6.62 29.66 0.83
CA LEU A 559 7.96 30.30 0.80
C LEU A 559 9.06 29.35 0.30
N ARG A 560 9.22 29.32 -1.04
CA ARG A 560 10.46 28.93 -1.71
C ARG A 560 10.87 29.92 -2.80
N THR A 561 11.10 31.17 -2.40
CA THR A 561 11.99 32.07 -3.13
C THR A 561 13.45 31.57 -3.02
N ALA A 562 14.25 31.84 -4.04
CA ALA A 562 15.57 31.24 -4.23
C ALA A 562 16.61 31.71 -3.19
N PRO A 563 17.62 30.87 -2.84
CA PRO A 563 18.68 31.28 -1.92
C PRO A 563 19.72 32.16 -2.63
N ALA A 564 19.93 33.37 -2.09
CA ALA A 564 21.09 34.20 -2.38
C ALA A 564 22.32 33.74 -1.56
N TRP A 565 23.50 34.15 -2.02
CA TRP A 565 24.82 33.79 -1.51
C TRP A 565 25.39 34.88 -0.57
N ALA A 566 25.97 34.49 0.57
CA ALA A 566 27.00 35.27 1.31
C ALA A 566 27.61 34.42 2.46
N PRO A 567 28.87 34.68 2.91
CA PRO A 567 29.61 33.77 3.79
C PRO A 567 29.89 34.31 5.21
N GLU A 568 30.01 33.40 6.21
CA GLU A 568 30.82 33.44 7.45
C GLU A 568 30.57 32.09 8.21
N SER A 569 31.36 31.52 9.13
CA SER A 569 32.69 31.76 9.71
C SER A 569 33.31 30.42 10.17
N VAL A 570 34.60 30.42 10.62
CA VAL A 570 35.21 29.26 11.31
C VAL A 570 35.86 29.68 12.65
N PRO A 571 35.58 29.01 13.79
CA PRO A 571 36.39 29.12 15.00
C PRO A 571 37.42 27.97 15.11
N VAL A 572 38.65 28.34 15.46
CA VAL A 572 39.80 27.44 15.68
C VAL A 572 39.75 26.83 17.09
N ALA A 573 40.19 25.58 17.24
CA ALA A 573 40.47 24.96 18.54
C ALA A 573 41.90 24.37 18.57
N VAL A 574 42.53 24.43 19.75
CA VAL A 574 43.99 24.35 19.96
C VAL A 574 44.45 22.96 20.43
N MET A 575 45.66 22.57 20.03
CA MET A 575 46.34 21.31 20.41
C MET A 575 46.91 21.32 21.85
N PRO A 576 47.14 20.13 22.41
CA PRO A 576 48.32 19.89 23.27
C PRO A 576 49.22 18.74 22.75
N GLU A 577 50.50 18.81 23.11
CA GLU A 577 51.59 17.90 22.68
C GLU A 577 52.02 16.91 23.83
N PRO A 578 53.04 16.02 23.71
CA PRO A 578 52.79 14.59 23.91
C PRO A 578 53.61 13.90 25.02
N HIS A 579 53.23 12.66 25.36
CA HIS A 579 54.04 11.72 26.14
C HIS A 579 53.95 10.28 25.57
N GLU A 580 54.86 9.40 26.01
CA GLU A 580 55.56 8.43 25.13
C GLU A 580 55.35 6.92 25.51
N VAL A 581 55.68 6.02 24.57
CA VAL A 581 55.96 4.54 24.67
C VAL A 581 54.84 3.60 25.22
N ARG A 582 54.39 2.49 24.58
CA ARG A 582 55.09 1.32 23.95
C ARG A 582 54.18 0.49 23.03
N HIS A 583 54.79 -0.35 22.20
CA HIS A 583 54.16 -1.22 21.19
C HIS A 583 53.36 -2.42 21.73
N ALA A 584 52.30 -2.78 20.99
CA ALA A 584 51.92 -4.16 20.68
C ALA A 584 51.28 -4.18 19.27
N GLU A 585 51.80 -4.99 18.35
CA GLU A 585 51.30 -5.06 16.96
C GLU A 585 50.07 -5.98 16.83
N SER A 586 49.00 -5.48 16.22
CA SER A 586 48.02 -6.30 15.50
C SER A 586 47.47 -5.49 14.33
N VAL A 587 47.84 -5.87 13.10
CA VAL A 587 47.50 -5.13 11.88
C VAL A 587 46.05 -5.39 11.47
N ALA A 588 45.23 -4.34 11.45
CA ALA A 588 43.91 -4.33 10.81
C ALA A 588 43.98 -3.48 9.53
N GLY A 589 43.54 -4.04 8.40
CA GLY A 589 43.61 -3.41 7.09
C GLY A 589 42.58 -2.30 6.90
N GLU A 590 43.01 -1.22 6.23
CA GLU A 590 42.22 -0.02 5.96
C GLU A 590 41.23 -0.21 4.80
N ALA A 591 40.07 0.45 4.88
CA ALA A 591 39.04 0.44 3.83
C ALA A 591 39.06 1.76 3.02
N PRO A 592 39.35 1.74 1.71
CA PRO A 592 39.37 2.95 0.90
C PRO A 592 38.03 3.26 0.22
N ARG A 593 37.50 4.43 0.57
CA ARG A 593 36.82 5.46 -0.26
C ARG A 593 36.13 5.02 -1.56
N GLY A 594 34.83 5.35 -1.67
CA GLY A 594 34.03 5.21 -2.88
C GLY A 594 34.47 6.15 -4.03
N TYR A 595 34.09 5.77 -5.24
CA TYR A 595 34.41 6.49 -6.48
C TYR A 595 33.24 7.34 -6.97
N SER A 596 33.53 8.57 -7.37
CA SER A 596 32.57 9.46 -8.05
C SER A 596 32.39 9.04 -9.51
N SER A 597 31.15 9.11 -10.00
CA SER A 597 30.80 8.82 -11.40
C SER A 597 30.90 10.08 -12.26
N TYR A 598 31.96 10.23 -13.07
CA TYR A 598 31.97 10.91 -14.38
C TYR A 598 33.37 10.84 -15.03
N GLU A 599 33.67 9.74 -15.74
CA GLU A 599 34.75 9.56 -16.76
C GLU A 599 34.74 8.06 -17.17
N GLY A 600 33.62 7.59 -17.73
CA GLY A 600 33.46 6.23 -18.25
C GLY A 600 33.63 6.16 -19.77
N PHE A 601 34.19 5.07 -20.27
CA PHE A 601 34.34 4.69 -21.70
C PHE A 601 35.47 5.33 -22.53
N LYS A 602 36.15 6.40 -22.10
CA LYS A 602 37.35 6.91 -22.84
C LYS A 602 38.64 6.11 -22.60
N SER A 603 38.72 5.34 -21.51
CA SER A 603 39.94 4.63 -21.08
C SER A 603 40.21 3.29 -21.79
N PHE A 604 39.33 2.83 -22.69
CA PHE A 604 39.46 1.54 -23.38
C PHE A 604 39.71 1.64 -24.90
N ALA A 605 39.72 2.84 -25.48
CA ALA A 605 39.95 3.02 -26.90
C ALA A 605 41.45 2.91 -27.25
N LYS A 606 41.84 1.89 -28.02
CA LYS A 606 43.08 1.98 -28.83
C LYS A 606 42.76 2.72 -30.12
N ASN A 607 43.41 3.86 -30.33
CA ASN A 607 43.28 4.71 -31.52
C ASN A 607 41.86 5.26 -31.80
N GLY A 608 41.05 5.50 -30.75
CA GLY A 608 39.86 6.35 -30.84
C GLY A 608 38.58 5.73 -31.41
N ALA A 609 38.53 4.43 -31.67
CA ALA A 609 37.31 3.71 -32.05
C ALA A 609 37.01 2.56 -31.07
N LEU A 610 35.75 2.40 -30.69
CA LEU A 610 35.27 1.31 -29.82
C LEU A 610 34.83 0.11 -30.66
N SER A 611 35.32 -1.09 -30.33
CA SER A 611 34.85 -2.33 -30.96
C SER A 611 33.76 -3.03 -30.13
N ILE A 612 32.95 -3.86 -30.78
CA ILE A 612 31.89 -4.66 -30.13
C ILE A 612 32.49 -5.61 -29.07
N ASP A 613 33.71 -6.11 -29.32
CA ASP A 613 34.45 -6.99 -28.42
C ASP A 613 34.86 -6.34 -27.09
N ASP A 614 35.11 -5.02 -27.09
CA ASP A 614 35.52 -4.28 -25.90
C ASP A 614 34.32 -4.01 -24.97
N ILE A 615 33.13 -3.80 -25.56
CA ILE A 615 31.86 -3.65 -24.84
C ILE A 615 31.48 -4.95 -24.13
N VAL A 616 31.63 -6.10 -24.82
CA VAL A 616 31.33 -7.43 -24.25
C VAL A 616 32.27 -7.77 -23.09
N LYS A 617 33.55 -7.39 -23.16
CA LYS A 617 34.54 -7.63 -22.07
C LYS A 617 34.33 -6.74 -20.85
N GLY A 618 33.74 -5.55 -21.02
CA GLY A 618 33.41 -4.64 -19.91
C GLY A 618 32.25 -5.13 -19.04
N LEU A 619 31.28 -5.84 -19.62
CA LEU A 619 30.07 -6.33 -18.94
C LEU A 619 30.25 -7.66 -18.19
N ALA A 620 31.39 -8.35 -18.37
CA ALA A 620 31.60 -9.71 -17.90
C ALA A 620 32.75 -9.84 -16.88
N ARG A 621 32.55 -9.34 -15.65
CA ARG A 621 33.41 -9.68 -14.48
C ARG A 621 32.62 -9.84 -13.18
N SER A 622 32.21 -11.06 -12.89
CA SER A 622 32.06 -11.52 -11.50
C SER A 622 33.45 -11.74 -10.89
N HIS A 623 33.63 -11.36 -9.61
CA HIS A 623 34.88 -11.60 -8.89
C HIS A 623 34.87 -12.99 -8.23
N PRO A 624 35.95 -13.79 -8.33
CA PRO A 624 36.07 -15.07 -7.63
C PRO A 624 36.70 -14.93 -6.23
N ALA A 625 36.38 -15.87 -5.34
CA ALA A 625 37.02 -16.09 -4.04
C ALA A 625 37.47 -17.56 -3.91
N PRO A 626 38.45 -17.90 -3.07
CA PRO A 626 39.48 -18.89 -3.42
C PRO A 626 39.19 -20.35 -3.02
N ALA A 627 39.86 -21.27 -3.72
CA ALA A 627 39.87 -22.70 -3.42
C ALA A 627 41.06 -23.12 -2.52
N VAL A 628 40.87 -24.21 -1.77
CA VAL A 628 41.94 -24.98 -1.11
C VAL A 628 41.75 -26.47 -1.45
N ASN A 629 42.82 -27.13 -1.89
CA ASN A 629 42.86 -28.52 -2.37
C ASN A 629 42.60 -29.58 -1.29
N VAL A 630 42.06 -30.76 -1.68
CA VAL A 630 42.77 -32.06 -1.77
C VAL A 630 42.03 -32.98 -2.79
N GLU A 631 42.80 -33.81 -3.52
CA GLU A 631 42.45 -34.72 -4.64
C GLU A 631 41.84 -36.10 -4.22
N PRO A 632 41.79 -37.16 -5.09
CA PRO A 632 41.02 -37.31 -6.34
C PRO A 632 40.28 -38.68 -6.46
N VAL A 633 39.31 -38.81 -7.39
CA VAL A 633 39.09 -40.06 -8.15
C VAL A 633 38.60 -39.73 -9.57
N TYR A 634 39.31 -40.21 -10.59
CA TYR A 634 38.78 -40.33 -11.96
C TYR A 634 38.40 -41.80 -12.21
N GLU A 635 37.16 -42.05 -12.65
CA GLU A 635 36.80 -43.26 -13.39
C GLU A 635 35.83 -42.87 -14.52
N LYS A 636 35.88 -43.63 -15.61
CA LYS A 636 35.56 -43.18 -16.98
C LYS A 636 34.42 -44.01 -17.57
N VAL A 637 33.26 -43.43 -17.87
CA VAL A 637 32.23 -44.07 -18.72
C VAL A 637 31.46 -43.08 -19.59
N GLU A 638 31.52 -43.31 -20.91
CA GLU A 638 30.46 -43.05 -21.90
C GLU A 638 30.13 -44.43 -22.55
N PRO A 639 29.01 -44.64 -23.26
CA PRO A 639 27.71 -43.95 -23.22
C PRO A 639 26.51 -44.96 -23.20
N ILE A 640 25.31 -44.50 -23.61
CA ILE A 640 24.13 -45.26 -24.13
C ILE A 640 22.94 -45.53 -23.16
N TYR A 641 21.83 -44.89 -23.54
CA TYR A 641 20.41 -45.03 -23.19
C TYR A 641 19.89 -46.30 -22.48
N LYS A 642 19.11 -46.09 -21.40
CA LYS A 642 17.72 -46.59 -21.29
C LYS A 642 16.97 -46.00 -20.09
N ASN A 643 15.78 -45.43 -20.35
CA ASN A 643 14.50 -45.75 -19.68
C ASN A 643 13.45 -44.73 -20.14
N VAL A 644 12.58 -45.16 -21.05
CA VAL A 644 11.34 -44.46 -21.42
C VAL A 644 10.23 -45.12 -20.63
N GLU A 645 9.55 -44.36 -19.77
CA GLU A 645 8.37 -44.84 -19.04
C GLU A 645 7.18 -44.96 -20.01
N PRO A 646 6.32 -45.99 -19.93
CA PRO A 646 5.28 -46.22 -20.95
C PRO A 646 4.03 -45.35 -20.76
N ILE A 647 3.39 -45.01 -21.87
CA ILE A 647 2.05 -44.41 -21.89
C ILE A 647 1.02 -45.50 -21.54
N ILE A 648 0.26 -45.31 -20.46
CA ILE A 648 -0.97 -46.08 -20.19
C ILE A 648 -2.13 -45.40 -20.93
N ALA A 649 -2.85 -46.16 -21.75
CA ALA A 649 -4.03 -45.70 -22.48
C ALA A 649 -5.21 -46.65 -22.28
N ASP A 650 -6.14 -46.27 -21.41
CA ASP A 650 -7.59 -46.52 -21.42
C ASP A 650 -8.16 -45.76 -20.19
N THR A 651 -9.34 -45.13 -20.15
CA THR A 651 -10.56 -45.34 -20.92
C THR A 651 -11.29 -44.02 -21.25
N ALA A 652 -11.88 -43.92 -22.45
CA ALA A 652 -12.99 -43.00 -22.74
C ALA A 652 -14.33 -43.65 -22.27
N PRO A 653 -15.41 -42.91 -21.90
CA PRO A 653 -16.05 -41.96 -22.81
C PRO A 653 -16.75 -40.73 -22.17
N ALA A 654 -16.55 -39.54 -22.76
CA ALA A 654 -17.59 -38.54 -22.98
C ALA A 654 -17.07 -37.44 -23.92
N THR A 655 -17.92 -36.98 -24.83
CA THR A 655 -17.65 -35.96 -25.86
C THR A 655 -17.13 -34.63 -25.31
N ALA A 656 -15.81 -34.50 -25.17
CA ALA A 656 -15.13 -33.21 -25.22
C ALA A 656 -14.78 -32.92 -26.68
N SER A 657 -15.18 -31.75 -27.20
CA SER A 657 -14.77 -31.30 -28.53
C SER A 657 -13.25 -31.07 -28.54
N VAL A 658 -12.52 -31.89 -29.30
CA VAL A 658 -11.09 -31.68 -29.54
C VAL A 658 -10.89 -30.25 -30.05
N PRO A 659 -10.01 -29.42 -29.44
CA PRO A 659 -9.73 -28.08 -29.93
C PRO A 659 -9.33 -28.12 -31.41
N ALA A 660 -9.80 -27.14 -32.19
CA ALA A 660 -9.45 -27.08 -33.61
C ALA A 660 -7.92 -26.99 -33.76
N SER A 661 -7.32 -28.00 -34.39
CA SER A 661 -5.87 -28.15 -34.43
C SER A 661 -5.22 -26.91 -35.05
N ALA A 662 -4.19 -26.35 -34.41
CA ALA A 662 -3.60 -25.08 -34.82
C ALA A 662 -3.07 -25.11 -36.28
N PRO A 663 -3.02 -23.96 -36.97
CA PRO A 663 -2.55 -23.89 -38.34
C PRO A 663 -1.15 -24.48 -38.52
N ALA A 664 -0.92 -25.19 -39.62
CA ALA A 664 0.32 -25.93 -39.85
C ALA A 664 1.59 -25.06 -39.80
N HIS A 665 1.50 -23.77 -40.14
CA HIS A 665 2.62 -22.83 -40.06
C HIS A 665 2.98 -22.47 -38.61
N ILE A 666 2.00 -22.40 -37.70
CA ILE A 666 2.25 -22.18 -36.27
C ILE A 666 2.92 -23.42 -35.67
N ARG A 667 2.38 -24.64 -35.94
CA ARG A 667 3.00 -25.89 -35.46
C ARG A 667 4.44 -26.07 -35.95
N GLY A 668 4.72 -25.78 -37.23
CA GLY A 668 6.07 -25.83 -37.77
C GLY A 668 7.03 -24.81 -37.13
N PHE A 669 6.52 -23.63 -36.77
CA PHE A 669 7.29 -22.63 -36.03
C PHE A 669 7.58 -23.06 -34.57
N THR A 670 6.56 -23.57 -33.87
CA THR A 670 6.73 -24.11 -32.50
C THR A 670 7.68 -25.31 -32.48
N ALA A 671 7.66 -26.16 -33.51
CA ALA A 671 8.59 -27.27 -33.67
C ALA A 671 10.05 -26.78 -33.72
N ALA A 672 10.36 -25.87 -34.65
CA ALA A 672 11.69 -25.27 -34.77
C ALA A 672 12.16 -24.60 -33.47
N LEU A 673 11.23 -23.94 -32.74
CA LEU A 673 11.54 -23.32 -31.45
C LEU A 673 11.91 -24.33 -30.37
N VAL A 674 11.11 -25.38 -30.18
CA VAL A 674 11.35 -26.43 -29.17
C VAL A 674 12.57 -27.29 -29.51
N GLU A 675 12.89 -27.46 -30.79
CA GLU A 675 14.11 -28.14 -31.26
C GLU A 675 15.37 -27.26 -31.13
N GLY A 676 15.22 -25.97 -30.82
CA GLY A 676 16.34 -25.03 -30.71
C GLY A 676 16.93 -24.57 -32.04
N ASP A 677 16.24 -24.78 -33.17
CA ASP A 677 16.72 -24.35 -34.48
C ASP A 677 16.57 -22.83 -34.64
N ARG A 678 17.61 -22.13 -34.22
CA ARG A 678 17.75 -20.67 -34.32
C ARG A 678 17.56 -20.16 -35.75
N GLU A 679 18.06 -20.87 -36.76
CA GLU A 679 17.97 -20.42 -38.15
C GLU A 679 16.54 -20.55 -38.68
N ALA A 680 15.90 -21.69 -38.43
CA ALA A 680 14.50 -21.94 -38.81
C ALA A 680 13.53 -21.00 -38.06
N VAL A 681 13.73 -20.75 -36.77
CA VAL A 681 12.91 -19.80 -35.98
C VAL A 681 12.99 -18.39 -36.57
N PHE A 682 14.20 -17.85 -36.82
CA PHE A 682 14.32 -16.52 -37.41
C PHE A 682 13.98 -16.48 -38.91
N ALA A 683 14.01 -17.60 -39.64
CA ALA A 683 13.46 -17.71 -40.99
C ALA A 683 11.92 -17.65 -40.96
N GLY A 684 11.26 -18.44 -40.11
CA GLY A 684 9.82 -18.46 -39.93
C GLY A 684 9.25 -17.10 -39.53
N LEU A 685 9.90 -16.41 -38.58
CA LEU A 685 9.50 -15.05 -38.18
C LEU A 685 9.58 -14.07 -39.37
N ARG A 686 10.67 -14.12 -40.15
CA ARG A 686 10.82 -13.30 -41.36
C ARG A 686 9.76 -13.62 -42.42
N GLN A 687 9.38 -14.89 -42.57
CA GLN A 687 8.35 -15.32 -43.50
C GLN A 687 6.95 -14.83 -43.07
N HIS A 688 6.61 -14.93 -41.79
CA HIS A 688 5.35 -14.43 -41.24
C HIS A 688 5.19 -12.91 -41.44
N VAL A 689 6.24 -12.15 -41.11
CA VAL A 689 6.26 -10.68 -41.32
C VAL A 689 6.13 -10.32 -42.81
N ARG A 690 6.81 -11.05 -43.70
CA ARG A 690 6.68 -10.86 -45.16
C ARG A 690 5.30 -11.20 -45.70
N GLY A 691 4.55 -12.06 -45.02
CA GLY A 691 3.15 -12.37 -45.31
C GLY A 691 2.15 -11.34 -44.77
N GLY A 692 2.61 -10.24 -44.15
CA GLY A 692 1.75 -9.26 -43.50
C GLY A 692 1.23 -9.66 -42.12
N GLY A 693 1.75 -10.76 -41.55
CA GLY A 693 1.37 -11.23 -40.22
C GLY A 693 2.06 -10.43 -39.10
N MET A 694 1.30 -10.10 -38.05
CA MET A 694 1.84 -9.47 -36.84
C MET A 694 2.72 -10.46 -36.05
N PRO A 695 4.00 -10.13 -35.76
CA PRO A 695 4.91 -10.94 -34.94
C PRO A 695 4.34 -11.36 -33.59
N GLU A 696 3.67 -10.44 -32.90
CA GLU A 696 3.14 -10.58 -31.56
C GLU A 696 2.05 -11.64 -31.53
N LYS A 697 1.20 -11.66 -32.56
CA LYS A 697 0.17 -12.68 -32.74
C LYS A 697 0.77 -14.07 -32.93
N LEU A 698 1.85 -14.18 -33.72
CA LEU A 698 2.57 -15.46 -33.90
C LEU A 698 3.15 -15.95 -32.57
N VAL A 699 3.84 -15.10 -31.80
CA VAL A 699 4.42 -15.49 -30.52
C VAL A 699 3.32 -15.83 -29.49
N SER A 700 2.20 -15.10 -29.47
CA SER A 700 1.04 -15.39 -28.64
C SER A 700 0.41 -16.75 -28.96
N GLU A 701 0.16 -17.06 -30.24
CA GLU A 701 -0.37 -18.37 -30.67
C GLU A 701 0.58 -19.53 -30.32
N VAL A 702 1.91 -19.29 -30.37
CA VAL A 702 2.93 -20.26 -29.94
C VAL A 702 2.94 -20.45 -28.42
N VAL A 703 2.79 -19.38 -27.64
CA VAL A 703 2.70 -19.44 -26.17
C VAL A 703 1.47 -20.25 -25.74
N CYS A 704 0.29 -20.00 -26.33
CA CYS A 704 -0.91 -20.77 -26.02
C CYS A 704 -0.72 -22.28 -26.27
N LEU A 705 -0.09 -22.66 -27.40
CA LEU A 705 0.18 -24.08 -27.70
C LEU A 705 1.16 -24.74 -26.73
N LEU A 706 2.13 -23.99 -26.20
CA LEU A 706 3.08 -24.50 -25.19
C LEU A 706 2.43 -24.58 -23.81
N ASP A 707 1.57 -23.63 -23.45
CA ASP A 707 0.81 -23.64 -22.19
C ASP A 707 -0.23 -24.78 -22.16
N ASP A 708 -0.96 -25.01 -23.27
CA ASP A 708 -1.86 -26.16 -23.40
C ASP A 708 -1.11 -27.49 -23.21
N ALA A 709 0.10 -27.61 -23.77
CA ALA A 709 0.94 -28.80 -23.63
C ALA A 709 1.57 -28.93 -22.23
N TYR A 710 1.80 -27.81 -21.54
CA TYR A 710 2.22 -27.78 -20.13
C TYR A 710 1.08 -28.21 -19.20
N ARG A 711 -0.12 -27.63 -19.35
CA ARG A 711 -1.31 -28.02 -18.58
C ARG A 711 -1.63 -29.50 -18.75
N ALA A 712 -1.67 -30.00 -19.98
CA ALA A 712 -1.91 -31.41 -20.27
C ALA A 712 -0.94 -32.37 -19.56
N ARG A 713 0.29 -31.93 -19.26
CA ARG A 713 1.26 -32.69 -18.46
C ARG A 713 0.98 -32.64 -16.95
N ILE A 714 0.40 -31.56 -16.44
CA ILE A 714 0.13 -31.33 -15.02
C ILE A 714 -1.24 -31.90 -14.59
N ASP A 715 -2.28 -31.68 -15.37
CA ASP A 715 -3.69 -31.96 -14.99
C ASP A 715 -4.42 -32.93 -15.92
N GLY A 716 -3.79 -33.37 -17.02
CA GLY A 716 -4.38 -34.30 -17.98
C GLY A 716 -5.41 -33.66 -18.94
N THR A 717 -5.43 -32.33 -19.07
CA THR A 717 -6.24 -31.62 -20.07
C THR A 717 -5.97 -32.09 -21.51
N ALA A 718 -6.99 -32.01 -22.35
CA ALA A 718 -6.90 -32.45 -23.74
C ALA A 718 -6.06 -31.48 -24.60
N CYS A 719 -4.94 -31.97 -25.14
CA CYS A 719 -4.02 -31.21 -25.99
C CYS A 719 -3.77 -31.95 -27.34
N ASP A 720 -3.26 -31.23 -28.34
CA ASP A 720 -2.85 -31.80 -29.64
C ASP A 720 -1.75 -32.85 -29.44
N ALA A 721 -1.98 -34.07 -29.92
CA ALA A 721 -1.08 -35.21 -29.70
C ALA A 721 0.32 -35.00 -30.30
N ASP A 722 0.47 -34.15 -31.33
CA ASP A 722 1.77 -33.82 -31.89
C ASP A 722 2.51 -32.79 -31.03
N MET A 723 1.79 -31.86 -30.38
CA MET A 723 2.39 -30.95 -29.38
C MET A 723 2.89 -31.70 -28.14
N VAL A 724 2.11 -32.67 -27.63
CA VAL A 724 2.52 -33.53 -26.52
C VAL A 724 3.82 -34.28 -26.84
N ARG A 725 3.95 -34.82 -28.07
CA ARG A 725 5.18 -35.48 -28.54
C ARG A 725 6.36 -34.52 -28.67
N LEU A 726 6.12 -33.28 -29.11
CA LEU A 726 7.14 -32.25 -29.27
C LEU A 726 7.76 -31.85 -27.92
N VAL A 727 6.92 -31.51 -26.94
CA VAL A 727 7.39 -31.09 -25.61
C VAL A 727 7.83 -32.25 -24.73
N ALA A 728 7.57 -33.51 -25.10
CA ALA A 728 8.01 -34.70 -24.36
C ALA A 728 9.54 -34.76 -24.13
N ARG A 729 10.32 -34.10 -24.99
CA ARG A 729 11.78 -33.99 -24.86
C ARG A 729 12.23 -32.96 -23.81
N LEU A 730 11.38 -32.00 -23.46
CA LEU A 730 11.65 -31.00 -22.44
C LEU A 730 11.19 -31.50 -21.06
N ASN A 731 12.02 -31.33 -20.03
CA ASN A 731 11.58 -31.48 -18.65
C ASN A 731 10.61 -30.33 -18.28
N THR A 732 9.78 -30.54 -17.25
CA THR A 732 8.71 -29.59 -16.89
C THR A 732 9.25 -28.20 -16.51
N PRO A 733 10.30 -28.06 -15.67
CA PRO A 733 10.92 -26.74 -15.41
C PRO A 733 11.51 -26.04 -16.65
N THR A 734 12.01 -26.78 -17.65
CA THR A 734 12.50 -26.18 -18.91
C THR A 734 11.34 -25.68 -19.77
N LEU A 735 10.23 -26.43 -19.85
CA LEU A 735 9.01 -25.99 -20.56
C LEU A 735 8.39 -24.75 -19.90
N GLU A 736 8.31 -24.72 -18.57
CA GLU A 736 7.87 -23.56 -17.79
C GLU A 736 8.73 -22.31 -18.06
N LYS A 737 10.07 -22.46 -18.04
CA LYS A 737 11.01 -21.38 -18.38
C LYS A 737 10.89 -20.91 -19.82
N LEU A 738 10.63 -21.82 -20.76
CA LEU A 738 10.42 -21.49 -22.17
C LEU A 738 9.17 -20.62 -22.36
N ILE A 739 8.06 -21.01 -21.72
CA ILE A 739 6.80 -20.24 -21.72
C ILE A 739 7.03 -18.86 -21.11
N ALA A 740 7.63 -18.78 -19.91
CA ALA A 740 7.92 -17.52 -19.23
C ALA A 740 8.82 -16.58 -20.06
N ALA A 741 9.84 -17.12 -20.75
CA ALA A 741 10.74 -16.35 -21.60
C ALA A 741 10.04 -15.72 -22.82
N LEU A 742 9.00 -16.37 -23.35
CA LEU A 742 8.17 -15.86 -24.44
C LEU A 742 7.15 -14.83 -23.94
N THR A 743 6.43 -15.11 -22.85
CA THR A 743 5.40 -14.23 -22.28
C THR A 743 5.97 -12.89 -21.82
N ASN A 744 7.12 -12.90 -21.13
CA ASN A 744 7.81 -11.69 -20.63
C ASN A 744 8.28 -10.72 -21.73
N ALA A 745 8.17 -11.10 -23.00
CA ALA A 745 8.52 -10.27 -24.14
C ALA A 745 7.31 -9.81 -24.97
N ILE A 746 6.12 -10.37 -24.71
CA ILE A 746 4.84 -9.83 -25.19
C ILE A 746 4.41 -8.65 -24.30
N ASP A 747 4.67 -8.75 -23.00
CA ASP A 747 4.30 -7.73 -22.00
C ASP A 747 5.29 -6.54 -21.93
N SER A 748 6.48 -6.68 -22.52
CA SER A 748 7.50 -5.64 -22.51
C SER A 748 7.24 -4.53 -23.55
N SER A 749 7.30 -3.27 -23.09
CA SER A 749 6.92 -2.02 -23.79
C SER A 749 7.80 -1.63 -25.00
N TYR A 750 8.05 -2.53 -25.94
CA TYR A 750 8.81 -2.24 -27.16
C TYR A 750 7.92 -1.67 -28.25
N SER A 751 8.18 -0.41 -28.64
CA SER A 751 7.45 0.34 -29.67
C SER A 751 7.53 -0.23 -31.11
N THR A 752 8.14 -1.39 -31.31
CA THR A 752 8.20 -2.09 -32.61
C THR A 752 8.09 -3.61 -32.45
N GLY A 753 6.99 -4.19 -32.95
CA GLY A 753 6.63 -5.60 -32.76
C GLY A 753 7.69 -6.64 -33.18
N VAL A 754 8.38 -6.38 -34.29
CA VAL A 754 9.44 -7.27 -34.80
C VAL A 754 10.65 -7.31 -33.85
N THR A 755 10.91 -6.23 -33.11
CA THR A 755 12.04 -6.15 -32.17
C THR A 755 11.73 -6.91 -30.89
N GLY A 756 10.53 -6.73 -30.33
CA GLY A 756 10.03 -7.48 -29.17
C GLY A 756 10.01 -8.99 -29.45
N ALA A 757 9.41 -9.42 -30.56
CA ALA A 757 9.36 -10.83 -30.95
C ALA A 757 10.75 -11.44 -31.17
N LYS A 758 11.72 -10.70 -31.74
CA LYS A 758 13.11 -11.19 -31.86
C LYS A 758 13.78 -11.39 -30.51
N LEU A 759 13.57 -10.47 -29.56
CA LEU A 759 14.13 -10.57 -28.22
C LEU A 759 13.48 -11.72 -27.43
N ALA A 760 12.16 -11.93 -27.57
CA ALA A 760 11.41 -13.06 -27.03
C ALA A 760 12.06 -14.39 -27.44
N LEU A 761 12.21 -14.60 -28.75
CA LEU A 761 12.75 -15.83 -29.32
C LEU A 761 14.23 -16.01 -28.98
N THR A 762 15.01 -14.93 -28.87
CA THR A 762 16.41 -15.01 -28.43
C THR A 762 16.52 -15.47 -26.97
N ARG A 763 15.65 -14.97 -26.08
CA ARG A 763 15.57 -15.42 -24.68
C ARG A 763 15.08 -16.86 -24.57
N ALA A 764 14.06 -17.22 -25.35
CA ALA A 764 13.50 -18.57 -25.41
C ALA A 764 14.54 -19.61 -25.86
N LEU A 765 15.26 -19.36 -26.96
CA LEU A 765 16.34 -20.23 -27.44
C LEU A 765 17.48 -20.36 -26.42
N ALA A 766 17.82 -19.28 -25.71
CA ALA A 766 18.79 -19.35 -24.62
C ALA A 766 18.34 -20.25 -23.44
N THR A 767 17.03 -20.40 -23.17
CA THR A 767 16.53 -21.38 -22.17
C THR A 767 16.70 -22.84 -22.62
N LEU A 768 16.84 -23.07 -23.93
CA LEU A 768 17.05 -24.38 -24.55
C LEU A 768 18.55 -24.65 -24.84
N GLY A 769 19.41 -23.65 -24.68
CA GLY A 769 20.86 -23.75 -24.91
C GLY A 769 21.31 -23.51 -26.36
N ALA A 770 20.55 -22.72 -27.15
CA ALA A 770 20.76 -22.46 -28.59
C ALA A 770 20.91 -20.96 -28.98
#